data_AF-A0A836INW8-F1
#
_entry.id   AF-A0A836INW8-F1
#
_cell.length_a   1.000
_cell.length_b   1.000
_cell.length_c   1.000
_cell.angle_alpha   90.00
_cell.angle_beta   90.00
_cell.angle_gamma   90.00
#
_symmetry.space_group_name_H-M   'P 1'
#
loop_
_entity.id
_entity.type
_entity.pdbx_description
1 polymer ?
#
loop_
_entity_poly.entity_id
_entity_poly.type
_entity_poly.pdbx_seq_one_letter_code
_entity_poly.pdbx_strand_id
1 'polypeptide(L)'
;MLALAITGRASKELKAQVSAALVDDAQLFCADAATEGGSGNVFVLCIDTEDSAVMEPLYQGYHYRFVWSAQSSMAELVSALRYLCESRASAQAHKDKRIGGSFTSTRGPAEDSNFLTVVRDGLASDGGLYILKQIPTMPNSQLYYLCKQRNLAYVEAAAMILEQLVDASMTPSMLYPLILQAYNPSRWSSKDDICPVTPLLMSGATMPTSASGAGAAGALLPSASFNAPERWAANVSVIELFHGPTAAFKDFALQLFPRYFGTATVTQTKDKYVILAATSGDTGVAAISGFINAGGHSQVMVLYPMHGVSPVQQMQMISFDDGKQARAYAVDSCFDFCQRTVKEIFSNGALRDELAMAEPTAVRLSSANSINWGRLIPQVVYYFWAYRHHVQHPPAGWTFGDPIDVVVPCGNFGNILSGYIAKLMGLPVRKFVVASNVNDVLYEFVQTGTYDMRHRSLAVTSSPSIDILKASNVERFLHLLSNGDTDLVARLMHELDTKGVFTLPDGMRAAMQAVFTAGRCSEEDCATTIKSIFELSGGSRLLDPHTAVAVFVAQQFREEELLSRDLTNPTSTDTDTDVPPLVIASTAHWAKFPGPVLHSIRGEGARLSEPAATDAAAIEEVRTLYAEITKAAPKQQVHPALSHAMDVAKRTARHVRAVSADVAAIQEELVVFAKS
;
A
#
# COMPACT_ATOMS: atom_id res chain seq x y z
N MET A 1 -29.34 -19.51 -13.75
CA MET A 1 -27.93 -19.63 -14.13
C MET A 1 -27.64 -18.69 -15.30
N LEU A 2 -26.44 -18.14 -15.38
CA LEU A 2 -26.01 -17.29 -16.49
C LEU A 2 -25.63 -18.17 -17.68
N ALA A 3 -25.84 -17.66 -18.90
CA ALA A 3 -25.32 -18.30 -20.11
C ALA A 3 -23.80 -18.08 -20.21
N LEU A 4 -23.03 -19.08 -20.64
CA LEU A 4 -21.58 -18.95 -20.79
C LEU A 4 -21.20 -18.57 -22.21
N ALA A 5 -20.41 -17.50 -22.35
CA ALA A 5 -19.70 -17.16 -23.57
C ALA A 5 -18.19 -17.22 -23.30
N ILE A 6 -17.45 -17.94 -24.15
CA ILE A 6 -15.99 -18.07 -24.02
C ILE A 6 -15.30 -17.30 -25.14
N THR A 7 -14.43 -16.35 -24.75
CA THR A 7 -13.65 -15.48 -25.64
C THR A 7 -12.15 -15.69 -25.42
N GLY A 8 -11.30 -14.77 -25.87
CA GLY A 8 -9.84 -14.88 -25.71
C GLY A 8 -9.15 -15.61 -26.86
N ARG A 9 -7.84 -15.81 -26.74
CA ARG A 9 -6.96 -16.33 -27.81
C ARG A 9 -6.74 -17.84 -27.80
N ALA A 10 -7.27 -18.57 -26.82
CA ALA A 10 -7.19 -20.03 -26.78
C ALA A 10 -7.80 -20.73 -28.01
N SER A 11 -7.31 -21.94 -28.29
CA SER A 11 -7.80 -22.78 -29.39
C SER A 11 -9.28 -23.13 -29.23
N LYS A 12 -9.94 -23.48 -30.34
CA LYS A 12 -11.36 -23.87 -30.31
C LYS A 12 -11.57 -25.12 -29.47
N GLU A 13 -10.63 -26.05 -29.52
CA GLU A 13 -10.64 -27.31 -28.79
C GLU A 13 -10.57 -27.08 -27.29
N LEU A 14 -9.66 -26.22 -26.83
CA LEU A 14 -9.55 -25.88 -25.40
C LEU A 14 -10.81 -25.16 -24.91
N LYS A 15 -11.34 -24.21 -25.68
CA LYS A 15 -12.59 -23.53 -25.34
C LYS A 15 -13.77 -24.50 -25.24
N ALA A 16 -13.86 -25.49 -26.14
CA ALA A 16 -14.89 -26.52 -26.09
C ALA A 16 -14.75 -27.41 -24.83
N GLN A 17 -13.53 -27.80 -24.46
CA GLN A 17 -13.28 -28.56 -23.23
C GLN A 17 -13.66 -27.77 -21.97
N VAL A 18 -13.30 -26.50 -21.92
CA VAL A 18 -13.67 -25.61 -20.81
C VAL A 18 -15.18 -25.42 -20.74
N SER A 19 -15.84 -25.24 -21.88
CA SER A 19 -17.30 -25.16 -21.94
C SER A 19 -17.96 -26.40 -21.36
N ALA A 20 -17.52 -27.59 -21.77
CA ALA A 20 -18.05 -28.85 -21.25
C ALA A 20 -17.82 -28.99 -19.73
N ALA A 21 -16.61 -28.67 -19.26
CA ALA A 21 -16.29 -28.72 -17.84
C ALA A 21 -17.15 -27.77 -16.98
N LEU A 22 -17.49 -26.59 -17.51
CA LEU A 22 -18.24 -25.57 -16.76
C LEU A 22 -19.77 -25.72 -16.86
N VAL A 23 -20.28 -26.21 -17.99
CA VAL A 23 -21.73 -26.35 -18.26
C VAL A 23 -22.21 -27.76 -17.93
N ASP A 24 -21.51 -28.79 -18.40
CA ASP A 24 -21.98 -30.17 -18.30
C ASP A 24 -21.54 -30.81 -16.97
N ASP A 25 -20.25 -30.70 -16.63
CA ASP A 25 -19.68 -31.37 -15.45
C ASP A 25 -19.94 -30.59 -14.16
N ALA A 26 -19.51 -29.32 -14.11
CA ALA A 26 -19.59 -28.50 -12.90
C ALA A 26 -20.93 -27.77 -12.74
N GLN A 27 -21.73 -27.70 -13.81
CA GLN A 27 -23.06 -27.06 -13.85
C GLN A 27 -23.09 -25.63 -13.27
N LEU A 28 -22.03 -24.85 -13.52
CA LEU A 28 -21.93 -23.46 -13.07
C LEU A 28 -22.71 -22.50 -13.99
N PHE A 29 -22.86 -22.87 -15.26
CA PHE A 29 -23.50 -22.06 -16.30
C PHE A 29 -24.41 -22.92 -17.18
N CYS A 30 -25.28 -22.28 -17.97
CA CYS A 30 -26.13 -22.96 -18.96
C CYS A 30 -25.62 -22.77 -20.41
N ALA A 31 -26.00 -23.71 -21.29
CA ALA A 31 -25.53 -23.78 -22.69
C ALA A 31 -26.12 -22.72 -23.63
N ASP A 32 -27.31 -22.18 -23.36
CA ASP A 32 -28.05 -21.37 -24.34
C ASP A 32 -27.86 -19.85 -24.20
N ALA A 33 -27.52 -19.20 -25.31
CA ALA A 33 -27.79 -17.80 -25.60
C ALA A 33 -28.47 -17.69 -26.98
N ALA A 34 -29.66 -18.28 -27.14
CA ALA A 34 -30.44 -18.16 -28.36
C ALA A 34 -31.84 -17.64 -28.04
N THR A 35 -32.09 -16.35 -28.29
CA THR A 35 -33.19 -15.84 -29.14
C THR A 35 -33.15 -14.31 -29.20
N GLU A 36 -33.41 -13.83 -30.41
CA GLU A 36 -33.57 -12.45 -30.85
C GLU A 36 -34.34 -11.56 -29.84
N GLY A 37 -33.79 -10.37 -29.55
CA GLY A 37 -34.52 -9.25 -28.97
C GLY A 37 -34.50 -9.06 -27.45
N GLY A 38 -33.88 -9.96 -26.67
CA GLY A 38 -33.76 -9.80 -25.21
C GLY A 38 -32.30 -9.66 -24.76
N SER A 39 -31.97 -8.63 -23.97
CA SER A 39 -30.69 -8.50 -23.28
C SER A 39 -30.53 -9.62 -22.23
N GLY A 40 -30.05 -10.79 -22.67
CA GLY A 40 -29.82 -11.96 -21.82
C GLY A 40 -28.64 -11.77 -20.87
N ASN A 41 -28.73 -12.37 -19.69
CA ASN A 41 -27.74 -12.33 -18.61
C ASN A 41 -26.57 -13.29 -18.94
N VAL A 42 -25.61 -12.85 -19.77
CA VAL A 42 -24.46 -13.65 -20.27
C VAL A 42 -23.21 -13.41 -19.42
N PHE A 43 -22.56 -14.48 -18.96
CA PHE A 43 -21.22 -14.45 -18.39
C PHE A 43 -20.17 -14.67 -19.47
N VAL A 44 -19.13 -13.84 -19.47
CA VAL A 44 -18.08 -13.87 -20.50
C VAL A 44 -16.76 -14.25 -19.84
N LEU A 45 -16.25 -15.44 -20.17
CA LEU A 45 -14.96 -15.97 -19.74
C LEU A 45 -13.93 -15.73 -20.84
N CYS A 46 -12.89 -14.96 -20.57
CA CYS A 46 -11.77 -14.76 -21.48
C CYS A 46 -10.69 -15.81 -21.20
N ILE A 47 -10.39 -16.67 -22.19
CA ILE A 47 -9.32 -17.67 -22.09
C ILE A 47 -8.21 -17.32 -23.08
N ASP A 48 -7.10 -16.82 -22.53
CA ASP A 48 -5.86 -16.57 -23.27
C ASP A 48 -4.85 -17.70 -23.01
N THR A 49 -3.77 -17.74 -23.78
CA THR A 49 -2.67 -18.70 -23.57
C THR A 49 -1.38 -17.95 -23.24
N GLU A 50 -0.49 -18.57 -22.46
CA GLU A 50 0.75 -17.94 -22.00
C GLU A 50 1.67 -17.43 -23.13
N ASP A 51 1.65 -18.11 -24.30
CA ASP A 51 2.43 -17.75 -25.49
C ASP A 51 1.80 -16.62 -26.33
N SER A 52 0.62 -16.15 -25.96
CA SER A 52 -0.11 -15.12 -26.70
C SER A 52 -0.09 -13.78 -25.96
N ALA A 53 -0.05 -12.67 -26.70
CA ALA A 53 -0.29 -11.37 -26.10
C ALA A 53 -1.69 -11.36 -25.47
N VAL A 54 -1.76 -10.98 -24.19
CA VAL A 54 -3.01 -10.97 -23.42
C VAL A 54 -4.01 -10.02 -24.07
N MET A 55 -5.29 -10.44 -24.17
CA MET A 55 -6.33 -9.64 -24.79
C MET A 55 -6.67 -8.43 -23.92
N GLU A 56 -6.42 -7.20 -24.36
CA GLU A 56 -6.77 -6.03 -23.54
C GLU A 56 -8.29 -5.91 -23.33
N PRO A 57 -8.76 -5.59 -22.10
CA PRO A 57 -10.19 -5.50 -21.77
C PRO A 57 -10.96 -4.47 -22.61
N LEU A 58 -10.25 -3.50 -23.21
CA LEU A 58 -10.82 -2.44 -24.03
C LEU A 58 -11.35 -2.93 -25.38
N TYR A 59 -10.77 -4.01 -25.94
CA TYR A 59 -11.18 -4.54 -27.24
C TYR A 59 -12.32 -5.54 -27.14
N GLN A 60 -12.39 -6.27 -26.03
CA GLN A 60 -13.43 -7.26 -25.80
C GLN A 60 -13.74 -7.35 -24.30
N GLY A 61 -14.95 -6.92 -23.92
CA GLY A 61 -15.40 -7.00 -22.54
C GLY A 61 -15.50 -8.44 -22.07
N TYR A 62 -15.05 -8.69 -20.84
CA TYR A 62 -15.17 -9.98 -20.16
C TYR A 62 -15.47 -9.79 -18.67
N HIS A 63 -15.89 -10.85 -18.00
CA HIS A 63 -16.19 -10.87 -16.57
C HIS A 63 -15.09 -11.53 -15.74
N TYR A 64 -14.36 -12.48 -16.32
CA TYR A 64 -13.21 -13.13 -15.70
C TYR A 64 -12.22 -13.54 -16.80
N ARG A 65 -10.92 -13.37 -16.54
CA ARG A 65 -9.85 -13.85 -17.41
C ARG A 65 -9.12 -15.01 -16.76
N PHE A 66 -8.79 -16.01 -17.56
CA PHE A 66 -7.91 -17.09 -17.17
C PHE A 66 -6.85 -17.34 -18.25
N VAL A 67 -5.58 -17.19 -17.90
CA VAL A 67 -4.47 -17.46 -18.81
C VAL A 67 -4.09 -18.94 -18.70
N TRP A 68 -4.36 -19.71 -19.75
CA TRP A 68 -4.03 -21.11 -19.80
C TRP A 68 -2.52 -21.31 -20.01
N SER A 69 -1.91 -22.12 -19.16
CA SER A 69 -0.50 -22.50 -19.20
C SER A 69 -0.34 -24.00 -19.02
N ALA A 70 0.89 -24.52 -19.17
CA ALA A 70 1.19 -25.91 -18.85
C ALA A 70 0.93 -26.29 -17.37
N GLN A 71 0.89 -25.31 -16.47
CA GLN A 71 0.55 -25.51 -15.05
C GLN A 71 -0.96 -25.51 -14.79
N SER A 72 -1.78 -25.22 -15.81
CA SER A 72 -3.20 -25.03 -15.63
C SER A 72 -3.99 -26.33 -15.54
N SER A 73 -5.10 -26.31 -14.80
CA SER A 73 -6.03 -27.45 -14.71
C SER A 73 -7.49 -27.03 -14.80
N MET A 74 -8.37 -27.92 -15.25
CA MET A 74 -9.82 -27.64 -15.25
C MET A 74 -10.35 -27.46 -13.83
N ALA A 75 -9.82 -28.22 -12.87
CA ALA A 75 -10.25 -28.16 -11.48
C ALA A 75 -10.00 -26.78 -10.86
N GLU A 76 -8.85 -26.16 -11.13
CA GLU A 76 -8.55 -24.82 -10.58
C GLU A 76 -9.45 -23.73 -11.21
N LEU A 77 -9.74 -23.83 -12.52
CA LEU A 77 -10.63 -22.91 -13.22
C LEU A 77 -12.06 -23.03 -12.68
N VAL A 78 -12.55 -24.26 -12.54
CA VAL A 78 -13.88 -24.53 -11.96
C VAL A 78 -13.95 -23.99 -10.53
N SER A 79 -12.92 -24.18 -9.71
CA SER A 79 -12.87 -23.65 -8.35
C SER A 79 -12.92 -22.12 -8.32
N ALA A 80 -12.14 -21.46 -9.18
CA ALA A 80 -12.11 -20.00 -9.26
C ALA A 80 -13.46 -19.42 -9.70
N LEU A 81 -14.10 -20.02 -10.70
CA LEU A 81 -15.40 -19.57 -11.20
C LEU A 81 -16.55 -19.91 -10.27
N ARG A 82 -16.51 -21.05 -9.57
CA ARG A 82 -17.50 -21.38 -8.53
C ARG A 82 -17.53 -20.31 -7.45
N TYR A 83 -16.37 -19.92 -6.95
CA TYR A 83 -16.24 -18.83 -5.98
C TYR A 83 -16.84 -17.50 -6.50
N LEU A 84 -16.54 -17.14 -7.75
CA LEU A 84 -17.10 -15.94 -8.38
C LEU A 84 -18.63 -16.02 -8.57
N CYS A 85 -19.16 -17.21 -8.88
CA CYS A 85 -20.59 -17.43 -9.02
C CYS A 85 -21.31 -17.40 -7.67
N GLU A 86 -20.76 -18.00 -6.62
CA GLU A 86 -21.33 -18.01 -5.27
C GLU A 86 -21.36 -16.60 -4.67
N SER A 87 -20.26 -15.84 -4.82
CA SER A 87 -20.21 -14.43 -4.42
C SER A 87 -21.27 -13.58 -5.13
N ARG A 88 -21.59 -13.87 -6.40
CA ARG A 88 -22.68 -13.24 -7.17
C ARG A 88 -24.07 -13.81 -6.89
N ALA A 89 -24.21 -15.06 -6.45
CA ALA A 89 -25.52 -15.66 -6.15
C ALA A 89 -26.08 -15.17 -4.82
N SER A 90 -25.22 -14.96 -3.81
CA SER A 90 -25.62 -14.29 -2.56
C SER A 90 -26.18 -12.87 -2.82
N ALA A 91 -25.81 -12.28 -3.95
CA ALA A 91 -26.23 -10.98 -4.41
C ALA A 91 -27.67 -10.95 -5.00
N GLN A 92 -28.19 -12.07 -5.50
CA GLN A 92 -29.45 -12.15 -6.26
C GLN A 92 -30.65 -12.65 -5.43
N ALA A 93 -30.44 -13.07 -4.19
CA ALA A 93 -31.48 -13.65 -3.34
C ALA A 93 -32.46 -12.62 -2.73
N HIS A 94 -32.18 -11.31 -2.84
CA HIS A 94 -33.13 -10.26 -2.46
C HIS A 94 -34.01 -9.89 -3.68
N LYS A 95 -35.33 -9.87 -3.48
CA LYS A 95 -36.39 -9.75 -4.51
C LYS A 95 -36.37 -8.47 -5.38
N ASP A 96 -35.44 -7.57 -5.16
CA ASP A 96 -35.21 -6.39 -6.02
C ASP A 96 -34.00 -6.65 -6.92
N LYS A 97 -34.10 -6.26 -8.19
CA LYS A 97 -33.06 -6.38 -9.23
C LYS A 97 -31.79 -5.55 -8.95
N ARG A 98 -31.17 -5.68 -7.77
CA ARG A 98 -29.91 -5.05 -7.37
C ARG A 98 -28.87 -6.15 -7.19
N ILE A 99 -27.66 -5.90 -7.69
CA ILE A 99 -26.50 -6.75 -7.45
C ILE A 99 -26.20 -6.63 -5.94
N GLY A 100 -26.61 -7.59 -5.12
CA GLY A 100 -26.24 -7.62 -3.71
C GLY A 100 -24.72 -7.65 -3.48
N GLY A 101 -24.32 -7.19 -2.29
CA GLY A 101 -22.98 -6.70 -2.03
C GLY A 101 -21.91 -7.77 -1.80
N SER A 102 -20.71 -7.58 -2.36
CA SER A 102 -19.51 -8.39 -2.08
C SER A 102 -18.76 -7.97 -0.81
N PHE A 103 -19.17 -6.86 -0.19
CA PHE A 103 -18.55 -6.29 0.99
C PHE A 103 -19.40 -6.46 2.25
N THR A 104 -18.75 -6.38 3.41
CA THR A 104 -19.37 -6.30 4.74
C THR A 104 -18.64 -5.24 5.58
N SER A 105 -19.21 -4.85 6.73
CA SER A 105 -18.49 -4.09 7.75
C SER A 105 -17.74 -5.03 8.69
N THR A 106 -16.62 -4.55 9.23
CA THR A 106 -15.88 -5.27 10.29
C THR A 106 -16.64 -5.37 11.61
N ARG A 107 -17.73 -4.59 11.81
CA ARG A 107 -18.50 -4.53 13.05
C ARG A 107 -19.96 -4.99 12.90
N GLY A 108 -20.33 -5.49 11.73
CA GLY A 108 -21.69 -5.95 11.46
C GLY A 108 -21.95 -6.19 9.97
N PRO A 109 -23.16 -6.63 9.61
CA PRO A 109 -23.53 -6.79 8.22
C PRO A 109 -23.65 -5.43 7.52
N ALA A 110 -23.10 -5.32 6.32
CA ALA A 110 -23.35 -4.20 5.41
C ALA A 110 -23.99 -4.72 4.12
N GLU A 111 -25.28 -5.09 4.21
CA GLU A 111 -26.05 -5.63 3.09
C GLU A 111 -26.00 -4.68 1.88
N ASP A 112 -25.91 -5.25 0.68
CA ASP A 112 -25.86 -4.53 -0.61
C ASP A 112 -24.62 -3.66 -0.92
N SER A 113 -23.57 -3.70 -0.09
CA SER A 113 -22.32 -2.96 -0.34
C SER A 113 -21.47 -3.57 -1.46
N ASN A 114 -21.24 -2.81 -2.53
CA ASN A 114 -20.36 -3.16 -3.65
C ASN A 114 -19.11 -2.24 -3.73
N PHE A 115 -18.15 -2.59 -4.60
CA PHE A 115 -16.88 -1.86 -4.72
C PHE A 115 -17.05 -0.34 -4.91
N LEU A 116 -17.93 0.09 -5.83
CA LEU A 116 -18.16 1.53 -6.05
C LEU A 116 -18.77 2.20 -4.81
N THR A 117 -19.70 1.56 -4.12
CA THR A 117 -20.30 2.12 -2.89
C THR A 117 -19.28 2.23 -1.76
N VAL A 118 -18.45 1.20 -1.52
CA VAL A 118 -17.46 1.24 -0.43
C VAL A 118 -16.33 2.25 -0.71
N VAL A 119 -15.99 2.47 -1.98
CA VAL A 119 -15.04 3.52 -2.38
C VAL A 119 -15.63 4.91 -2.15
N ARG A 120 -16.91 5.12 -2.46
CA ARG A 120 -17.61 6.39 -2.25
C ARG A 120 -17.78 6.71 -0.77
N ASP A 121 -18.25 5.73 0.00
CA ASP A 121 -18.66 5.90 1.40
C ASP A 121 -17.46 5.91 2.35
N GLY A 122 -16.44 5.09 2.08
CA GLY A 122 -15.19 5.01 2.85
C GLY A 122 -15.32 4.32 4.21
N LEU A 123 -16.36 4.64 5.00
CA LEU A 123 -16.71 4.03 6.29
C LEU A 123 -18.10 3.41 6.22
N ALA A 124 -18.31 2.30 6.93
CA ALA A 124 -19.64 1.72 7.08
C ALA A 124 -20.50 2.54 8.05
N SER A 125 -21.83 2.39 7.95
CA SER A 125 -22.80 3.14 8.76
C SER A 125 -22.72 2.86 10.27
N ASP A 126 -22.20 1.70 10.66
CA ASP A 126 -21.95 1.28 12.04
C ASP A 126 -20.58 1.78 12.59
N GLY A 127 -19.85 2.57 11.80
CA GLY A 127 -18.51 3.06 12.14
C GLY A 127 -17.39 2.05 11.92
N GLY A 128 -17.70 0.85 11.41
CA GLY A 128 -16.72 -0.15 11.01
C GLY A 128 -16.11 0.12 9.64
N LEU A 129 -15.12 -0.69 9.28
CA LEU A 129 -14.40 -0.62 8.02
C LEU A 129 -14.98 -1.61 7.01
N TYR A 130 -15.13 -1.21 5.76
CA TYR A 130 -15.49 -2.16 4.70
C TYR A 130 -14.38 -3.16 4.42
N ILE A 131 -14.76 -4.42 4.20
CA ILE A 131 -13.91 -5.53 3.78
C ILE A 131 -14.69 -6.49 2.88
N LEU A 132 -14.01 -7.19 1.98
CA LEU A 132 -14.64 -8.28 1.22
C LEU A 132 -15.14 -9.37 2.18
N LYS A 133 -16.34 -9.90 1.91
CA LYS A 133 -16.90 -11.03 2.69
C LYS A 133 -15.96 -12.23 2.70
N GLN A 134 -15.22 -12.43 1.61
CA GLN A 134 -14.17 -13.43 1.50
C GLN A 134 -13.04 -12.88 0.62
N ILE A 135 -11.79 -13.15 1.02
CA ILE A 135 -10.62 -12.80 0.20
C ILE A 135 -10.46 -13.88 -0.87
N PRO A 136 -10.43 -13.53 -2.18
CA PRO A 136 -10.26 -14.51 -3.25
C PRO A 136 -8.89 -15.17 -3.18
N THR A 137 -8.78 -16.44 -3.53
CA THR A 137 -7.48 -17.10 -3.76
C THR A 137 -7.14 -17.07 -5.25
N MET A 138 -5.94 -16.61 -5.58
CA MET A 138 -5.42 -16.64 -6.94
C MET A 138 -5.06 -18.09 -7.31
N PRO A 139 -5.55 -18.64 -8.44
CA PRO A 139 -5.17 -19.98 -8.85
C PRO A 139 -3.66 -20.09 -9.06
N ASN A 140 -3.09 -21.24 -8.70
CA ASN A 140 -1.65 -21.41 -8.65
C ASN A 140 -0.99 -21.25 -10.04
N SER A 141 -1.68 -21.69 -11.11
CA SER A 141 -1.22 -21.45 -12.49
C SER A 141 -1.20 -19.97 -12.88
N GLN A 142 -2.14 -19.18 -12.38
CA GLN A 142 -2.19 -17.73 -12.65
C GLN A 142 -1.07 -16.99 -11.91
N LEU A 143 -0.81 -17.39 -10.65
CA LEU A 143 0.34 -16.88 -9.89
C LEU A 143 1.66 -17.27 -10.58
N TYR A 144 1.78 -18.53 -11.02
CA TYR A 144 2.94 -19.01 -11.76
C TYR A 144 3.18 -18.19 -13.03
N TYR A 145 2.13 -17.97 -13.84
CA TYR A 145 2.19 -17.15 -15.04
C TYR A 145 2.63 -15.72 -14.72
N LEU A 146 2.01 -15.07 -13.73
CA LEU A 146 2.36 -13.70 -13.29
C LEU A 146 3.86 -13.61 -12.95
N CYS A 147 4.38 -14.59 -12.22
CA CYS A 147 5.76 -14.60 -11.78
C CYS A 147 6.77 -14.95 -12.88
N LYS A 148 6.45 -15.91 -13.76
CA LYS A 148 7.38 -16.38 -14.80
C LYS A 148 7.37 -15.54 -16.06
N GLN A 149 6.28 -14.83 -16.35
CA GLN A 149 6.19 -14.03 -17.57
C GLN A 149 7.09 -12.79 -17.50
N ARG A 150 8.20 -12.80 -18.25
CA ARG A 150 9.26 -11.77 -18.15
C ARG A 150 8.83 -10.39 -18.66
N ASN A 151 8.01 -10.36 -19.71
CA ASN A 151 7.60 -9.12 -20.38
C ASN A 151 6.30 -8.52 -19.82
N LEU A 152 5.79 -9.05 -18.70
CA LEU A 152 4.59 -8.53 -18.05
C LEU A 152 4.89 -7.15 -17.44
N ALA A 153 4.17 -6.12 -17.88
CA ALA A 153 4.25 -4.79 -17.31
C ALA A 153 3.55 -4.71 -15.94
N TYR A 154 3.93 -3.73 -15.11
CA TYR A 154 3.31 -3.54 -13.80
C TYR A 154 1.79 -3.33 -13.89
N VAL A 155 1.32 -2.61 -14.91
CA VAL A 155 -0.11 -2.36 -15.15
C VAL A 155 -0.90 -3.64 -15.46
N GLU A 156 -0.27 -4.60 -16.14
CA GLU A 156 -0.90 -5.89 -16.46
C GLU A 156 -0.98 -6.77 -15.22
N ALA A 157 0.11 -6.82 -14.43
CA ALA A 157 0.10 -7.49 -13.13
C ALA A 157 -0.93 -6.87 -12.17
N ALA A 158 -1.00 -5.54 -12.13
CA ALA A 158 -2.00 -4.80 -11.35
C ALA A 158 -3.42 -5.17 -11.77
N ALA A 159 -3.71 -5.26 -13.07
CA ALA A 159 -5.02 -5.67 -13.56
C ALA A 159 -5.38 -7.09 -13.12
N MET A 160 -4.47 -8.06 -13.32
CA MET A 160 -4.67 -9.45 -12.92
C MET A 160 -5.00 -9.62 -11.43
N ILE A 161 -4.40 -8.81 -10.56
CA ILE A 161 -4.58 -8.87 -9.11
C ILE A 161 -5.82 -8.09 -8.68
N LEU A 162 -5.97 -6.85 -9.17
CA LEU A 162 -7.04 -5.95 -8.73
C LEU A 162 -8.41 -6.39 -9.24
N GLU A 163 -8.50 -7.04 -10.41
CA GLU A 163 -9.75 -7.62 -10.92
C GLU A 163 -10.37 -8.64 -9.95
N GLN A 164 -9.55 -9.29 -9.11
CA GLN A 164 -10.03 -10.22 -8.08
C GLN A 164 -10.57 -9.50 -6.84
N LEU A 165 -10.08 -8.30 -6.55
CA LEU A 165 -10.35 -7.54 -5.33
C LEU A 165 -11.46 -6.48 -5.49
N VAL A 166 -12.04 -6.41 -6.68
CA VAL A 166 -13.24 -5.63 -7.01
C VAL A 166 -14.38 -6.57 -7.40
N ASP A 167 -15.61 -6.10 -7.31
CA ASP A 167 -16.78 -6.87 -7.74
C ASP A 167 -17.33 -6.39 -9.09
N ALA A 168 -18.47 -6.93 -9.51
CA ALA A 168 -19.08 -6.61 -10.80
C ALA A 168 -19.48 -5.13 -10.98
N SER A 169 -19.47 -4.30 -9.92
CA SER A 169 -19.65 -2.85 -10.05
C SER A 169 -18.45 -2.15 -10.72
N MET A 170 -17.29 -2.80 -10.79
CA MET A 170 -16.10 -2.32 -11.49
C MET A 170 -15.64 -3.39 -12.48
N THR A 171 -16.09 -3.29 -13.74
CA THR A 171 -15.72 -4.26 -14.77
C THR A 171 -14.24 -4.13 -15.18
N PRO A 172 -13.61 -5.18 -15.73
CA PRO A 172 -12.25 -5.09 -16.27
C PRO A 172 -12.06 -3.97 -17.30
N SER A 173 -13.06 -3.72 -18.15
CA SER A 173 -13.04 -2.63 -19.14
C SER A 173 -13.10 -1.23 -18.51
N MET A 174 -13.71 -1.09 -17.33
CA MET A 174 -13.68 0.15 -16.55
C MET A 174 -12.37 0.29 -15.77
N LEU A 175 -11.90 -0.79 -15.14
CA LEU A 175 -10.74 -0.80 -14.26
C LEU A 175 -9.42 -0.56 -15.00
N TYR A 176 -9.21 -1.25 -16.12
CA TYR A 176 -7.93 -1.25 -16.83
C TYR A 176 -7.45 0.14 -17.28
N PRO A 177 -8.30 1.01 -17.86
CA PRO A 177 -7.92 2.39 -18.17
C PRO A 177 -7.51 3.21 -16.93
N LEU A 178 -8.13 2.98 -15.78
CA LEU A 178 -7.78 3.68 -14.54
C LEU A 178 -6.39 3.27 -14.05
N ILE A 179 -6.06 1.99 -14.16
CA ILE A 179 -4.73 1.44 -13.85
C ILE A 179 -3.67 2.05 -14.77
N LEU A 180 -3.91 2.07 -16.09
CA LEU A 180 -3.01 2.69 -17.07
C LEU A 180 -2.74 4.17 -16.76
N GLN A 181 -3.77 4.92 -16.36
CA GLN A 181 -3.64 6.33 -16.01
C GLN A 181 -2.91 6.54 -14.67
N ALA A 182 -3.16 5.69 -13.68
CA ALA A 182 -2.55 5.79 -12.35
C ALA A 182 -1.05 5.48 -12.40
N TYR A 183 -0.66 4.47 -13.17
CA TYR A 183 0.71 3.96 -13.26
C TYR A 183 1.43 4.35 -14.54
N ASN A 184 1.02 5.45 -15.18
CA ASN A 184 1.69 5.97 -16.37
C ASN A 184 3.14 6.40 -16.03
N PRO A 185 4.18 5.83 -16.69
CA PRO A 185 5.59 6.10 -16.39
C PRO A 185 5.97 7.58 -16.28
N SER A 186 5.32 8.47 -17.04
CA SER A 186 5.57 9.93 -16.99
C SER A 186 5.34 10.55 -15.60
N ARG A 187 4.55 9.90 -14.74
CA ARG A 187 4.29 10.31 -13.35
C ARG A 187 5.15 9.58 -12.32
N TRP A 188 5.90 8.57 -12.75
CA TRP A 188 6.70 7.68 -11.91
C TRP A 188 8.19 7.85 -12.21
N SER A 189 8.64 9.11 -12.22
CA SER A 189 10.02 9.50 -12.53
C SER A 189 10.53 8.98 -13.89
N SER A 190 9.62 8.81 -14.85
CA SER A 190 9.89 8.24 -16.18
C SER A 190 10.51 6.84 -16.14
N LYS A 191 10.27 6.08 -15.06
CA LYS A 191 10.71 4.69 -14.95
C LYS A 191 9.68 3.74 -15.57
N ASP A 192 10.17 2.76 -16.34
CA ASP A 192 9.34 1.67 -16.85
C ASP A 192 8.93 0.70 -15.72
N ASP A 193 9.89 0.34 -14.85
CA ASP A 193 9.61 -0.35 -13.60
C ASP A 193 9.38 0.67 -12.49
N ILE A 194 8.10 0.91 -12.20
CA ILE A 194 7.66 1.87 -11.19
C ILE A 194 7.85 1.36 -9.74
N CYS A 195 8.09 0.06 -9.57
CA CYS A 195 8.22 -0.62 -8.27
C CYS A 195 9.46 -1.54 -8.26
N PRO A 196 10.67 -1.00 -8.48
CA PRO A 196 11.84 -1.83 -8.61
C PRO A 196 12.19 -2.53 -7.30
N VAL A 197 12.58 -3.78 -7.42
CA VAL A 197 13.10 -4.61 -6.33
C VAL A 197 14.61 -4.69 -6.52
N THR A 198 15.35 -4.22 -5.53
CA THR A 198 16.81 -4.11 -5.62
C THR A 198 17.47 -4.76 -4.42
N PRO A 199 18.66 -5.38 -4.55
CA PRO A 199 19.43 -5.82 -3.39
C PRO A 199 19.67 -4.66 -2.41
N LEU A 200 19.62 -4.95 -1.10
CA LEU A 200 19.93 -3.96 -0.08
C LEU A 200 21.37 -3.44 -0.24
N LEU A 201 22.32 -4.37 -0.35
CA LEU A 201 23.72 -4.13 -0.69
C LEU A 201 24.03 -4.78 -2.04
N MET A 202 24.67 -4.03 -2.95
CA MET A 202 25.11 -4.56 -4.24
C MET A 202 26.27 -5.55 -4.02
N SER A 203 26.21 -6.75 -4.61
CA SER A 203 27.34 -7.68 -4.61
C SER A 203 28.53 -7.03 -5.35
N GLY A 204 29.63 -6.77 -4.63
CA GLY A 204 30.84 -6.14 -5.18
C GLY A 204 31.27 -4.81 -4.56
N ALA A 205 30.69 -4.38 -3.43
CA ALA A 205 31.26 -3.29 -2.63
C ALA A 205 32.55 -3.75 -1.94
N THR A 206 33.64 -3.85 -2.68
CA THR A 206 34.98 -3.97 -2.10
C THR A 206 35.25 -2.74 -1.25
N MET A 207 35.45 -2.95 0.06
CA MET A 207 36.07 -1.95 0.92
C MET A 207 37.39 -1.47 0.27
N PRO A 208 37.76 -0.19 0.38
CA PRO A 208 39.09 0.25 -0.07
C PRO A 208 40.13 -0.39 0.86
N THR A 209 40.65 -1.54 0.45
CA THR A 209 41.79 -2.18 1.10
C THR A 209 43.01 -1.30 0.85
N SER A 210 43.50 -0.65 1.90
CA SER A 210 44.84 -0.08 1.91
C SER A 210 45.87 -1.20 1.74
N ALA A 211 46.65 -1.07 0.67
CA ALA A 211 47.99 -1.61 0.43
C ALA A 211 48.24 -3.13 0.50
N SER A 212 48.49 -3.68 -0.70
CA SER A 212 49.65 -4.51 -1.11
C SER A 212 49.41 -5.99 -1.43
N GLY A 213 49.90 -6.40 -2.61
CA GLY A 213 50.25 -7.78 -2.95
C GLY A 213 49.44 -8.42 -4.08
N ALA A 214 50.11 -8.78 -5.17
CA ALA A 214 49.53 -9.32 -6.40
C ALA A 214 49.27 -10.84 -6.37
N GLY A 215 48.23 -11.27 -7.10
CA GLY A 215 48.18 -12.56 -7.80
C GLY A 215 47.43 -13.71 -7.11
N ALA A 216 46.23 -14.04 -7.60
CA ALA A 216 45.79 -15.40 -7.98
C ALA A 216 44.28 -15.40 -8.28
N ALA A 217 43.91 -15.86 -9.47
CA ALA A 217 42.56 -16.22 -9.82
C ALA A 217 42.14 -17.49 -9.07
N GLY A 218 40.91 -17.49 -8.53
CA GLY A 218 40.29 -18.67 -7.91
C GLY A 218 40.60 -18.83 -6.42
N ALA A 219 39.90 -18.09 -5.57
CA ALA A 219 39.77 -18.41 -4.16
C ALA A 219 38.37 -17.99 -3.68
N LEU A 220 37.69 -18.94 -3.03
CA LEU A 220 36.47 -18.72 -2.25
C LEU A 220 36.65 -17.51 -1.33
N LEU A 221 35.64 -16.63 -1.27
CA LEU A 221 35.59 -15.59 -0.24
C LEU A 221 35.74 -16.28 1.13
N PRO A 222 36.66 -15.83 2.00
CA PRO A 222 36.80 -16.42 3.33
C PRO A 222 35.50 -16.21 4.09
N SER A 223 35.04 -17.25 4.79
CA SER A 223 33.88 -17.25 5.68
C SER A 223 33.69 -15.88 6.33
N ALA A 224 32.64 -15.18 5.90
CA ALA A 224 32.16 -13.99 6.57
C ALA A 224 32.09 -14.31 8.07
N SER A 225 32.82 -13.56 8.90
CA SER A 225 32.71 -13.62 10.36
C SER A 225 31.23 -13.69 10.76
N PHE A 226 30.89 -14.35 11.86
CA PHE A 226 29.50 -14.44 12.35
C PHE A 226 28.78 -13.08 12.40
N ASN A 227 29.53 -11.98 12.51
CA ASN A 227 29.03 -10.59 12.55
C ASN A 227 29.39 -9.75 11.30
N ALA A 228 29.79 -10.35 10.17
CA ALA A 228 30.06 -9.58 8.97
C ALA A 228 28.74 -9.07 8.35
N PRO A 229 28.62 -7.76 8.05
CA PRO A 229 27.40 -7.18 7.48
C PRO A 229 26.92 -7.84 6.19
N GLU A 230 27.84 -8.45 5.44
CA GLU A 230 27.58 -9.17 4.19
C GLU A 230 26.70 -10.42 4.40
N ARG A 231 26.73 -11.02 5.59
CA ARG A 231 26.01 -12.28 5.88
C ARG A 231 24.51 -12.06 6.05
N TRP A 232 24.10 -11.16 6.96
CA TRP A 232 22.67 -10.91 7.15
C TRP A 232 22.05 -10.23 5.92
N ALA A 233 22.80 -9.40 5.20
CA ALA A 233 22.31 -8.73 4.00
C ALA A 233 22.18 -9.66 2.78
N ALA A 234 22.69 -10.89 2.85
CA ALA A 234 22.53 -11.89 1.79
C ALA A 234 21.03 -12.21 1.58
N ASN A 235 20.61 -12.20 0.31
CA ASN A 235 19.21 -12.41 -0.09
C ASN A 235 18.22 -11.43 0.58
N VAL A 236 18.69 -10.23 0.96
CA VAL A 236 17.85 -9.12 1.41
C VAL A 236 17.66 -8.14 0.27
N SER A 237 16.40 -7.88 -0.08
CA SER A 237 16.01 -6.92 -1.11
C SER A 237 15.17 -5.80 -0.51
N VAL A 238 15.11 -4.69 -1.24
CA VAL A 238 14.29 -3.54 -0.95
C VAL A 238 13.33 -3.34 -2.11
N ILE A 239 12.03 -3.26 -1.83
CA ILE A 239 11.02 -2.77 -2.78
C ILE A 239 10.97 -1.25 -2.68
N GLU A 240 11.38 -0.55 -3.73
CA GLU A 240 11.41 0.90 -3.76
C GLU A 240 10.02 1.46 -4.11
N LEU A 241 9.30 1.95 -3.11
CA LEU A 241 7.92 2.40 -3.28
C LEU A 241 7.79 3.92 -3.45
N PHE A 242 8.86 4.62 -3.84
CA PHE A 242 8.94 6.07 -3.75
C PHE A 242 9.19 6.77 -5.10
N HIS A 243 8.97 6.11 -6.24
CA HIS A 243 9.21 6.72 -7.56
C HIS A 243 8.04 7.56 -8.08
N GLY A 244 6.91 7.57 -7.37
CA GLY A 244 5.69 8.30 -7.72
C GLY A 244 5.78 9.82 -7.51
N PRO A 245 4.69 10.54 -7.81
CA PRO A 245 4.68 12.02 -7.86
C PRO A 245 4.85 12.70 -6.50
N THR A 246 4.84 11.98 -5.39
CA THR A 246 5.06 12.55 -4.06
C THR A 246 6.24 11.94 -3.31
N ALA A 247 6.99 11.08 -4.00
CA ALA A 247 8.17 10.38 -3.51
C ALA A 247 7.92 9.46 -2.29
N ALA A 248 6.73 8.85 -2.22
CA ALA A 248 6.33 7.97 -1.12
C ALA A 248 5.35 6.87 -1.56
N PHE A 249 5.32 5.74 -0.83
CA PHE A 249 4.51 4.56 -1.18
C PHE A 249 3.01 4.81 -1.29
N LYS A 250 2.53 5.89 -0.67
CA LYS A 250 1.13 6.28 -0.70
C LYS A 250 0.66 6.62 -2.12
N ASP A 251 1.58 6.93 -3.03
CA ASP A 251 1.30 7.14 -4.45
C ASP A 251 0.67 5.93 -5.14
N PHE A 252 1.08 4.70 -4.78
CA PHE A 252 0.51 3.47 -5.38
C PHE A 252 -1.00 3.38 -5.18
N ALA A 253 -1.47 3.81 -4.00
CA ALA A 253 -2.89 3.86 -3.68
C ALA A 253 -3.55 5.13 -4.23
N LEU A 254 -2.93 6.29 -4.01
CA LEU A 254 -3.59 7.58 -4.22
C LEU A 254 -3.53 8.10 -5.65
N GLN A 255 -2.74 7.48 -6.55
CA GLN A 255 -2.87 7.75 -7.99
C GLN A 255 -4.04 6.98 -8.64
N LEU A 256 -4.56 5.94 -7.96
CA LEU A 256 -5.62 5.07 -8.45
C LEU A 256 -6.96 5.29 -7.73
N PHE A 257 -6.94 5.46 -6.40
CA PHE A 257 -8.15 5.69 -5.59
C PHE A 257 -9.05 6.84 -6.10
N PRO A 258 -8.52 8.05 -6.39
CA PRO A 258 -9.35 9.16 -6.89
C PRO A 258 -10.03 8.85 -8.23
N ARG A 259 -9.49 7.92 -9.01
CA ARG A 259 -10.10 7.47 -10.27
C ARG A 259 -11.28 6.54 -10.01
N TYR A 260 -11.13 5.59 -9.08
CA TYR A 260 -12.25 4.79 -8.59
C TYR A 260 -13.36 5.69 -8.06
N PHE A 261 -12.98 6.69 -7.28
CA PHE A 261 -13.90 7.65 -6.69
C PHE A 261 -14.64 8.47 -7.77
N GLY A 262 -13.93 8.94 -8.80
CA GLY A 262 -14.56 9.60 -9.95
C GLY A 262 -15.57 8.71 -10.66
N THR A 263 -15.25 7.43 -10.88
CA THR A 263 -16.20 6.46 -11.45
C THR A 263 -17.41 6.23 -10.55
N ALA A 264 -17.20 6.10 -9.23
CA ALA A 264 -18.27 5.88 -8.27
C ALA A 264 -19.22 7.08 -8.13
N THR A 265 -18.71 8.31 -8.26
CA THR A 265 -19.52 9.52 -8.08
C THR A 265 -20.27 9.93 -9.35
N VAL A 266 -19.62 9.88 -10.53
CA VAL A 266 -20.25 10.24 -11.81
C VAL A 266 -21.42 9.32 -12.15
N THR A 267 -21.31 8.03 -11.83
CA THR A 267 -22.36 7.05 -12.13
C THR A 267 -23.59 7.17 -11.24
N GLN A 268 -23.51 7.93 -10.13
CA GLN A 268 -24.54 7.93 -9.09
C GLN A 268 -25.12 9.31 -8.78
N THR A 269 -24.34 10.40 -8.88
CA THR A 269 -24.75 11.73 -8.40
C THR A 269 -24.12 12.85 -9.23
N LYS A 270 -24.76 14.02 -9.33
CA LYS A 270 -24.15 15.25 -9.90
C LYS A 270 -23.48 16.14 -8.85
N ASP A 271 -23.33 15.63 -7.63
CA ASP A 271 -22.90 16.41 -6.49
C ASP A 271 -21.42 16.77 -6.59
N LYS A 272 -21.07 17.92 -6.04
CA LYS A 272 -19.69 18.32 -5.83
C LYS A 272 -19.15 17.62 -4.58
N TYR A 273 -17.91 17.14 -4.64
CA TYR A 273 -17.28 16.48 -3.49
C TYR A 273 -16.13 17.30 -2.94
N VAL A 274 -16.10 17.48 -1.62
CA VAL A 274 -14.93 17.96 -0.88
C VAL A 274 -14.32 16.79 -0.12
N ILE A 275 -13.06 16.52 -0.44
CA ILE A 275 -12.26 15.45 0.13
C ILE A 275 -11.51 15.99 1.33
N LEU A 276 -11.82 15.45 2.51
CA LEU A 276 -11.14 15.80 3.77
C LEU A 276 -10.08 14.77 4.12
N ALA A 277 -8.88 15.24 4.42
CA ALA A 277 -7.80 14.41 4.94
C ALA A 277 -7.06 15.08 6.09
N ALA A 278 -6.70 14.30 7.10
CA ALA A 278 -5.72 14.69 8.11
C ALA A 278 -4.40 13.98 7.78
N THR A 279 -3.27 14.65 7.97
CA THR A 279 -1.96 14.05 7.64
C THR A 279 -0.88 14.41 8.66
N SER A 280 0.04 13.48 8.90
CA SER A 280 1.35 13.72 9.52
C SER A 280 2.46 13.96 8.48
N GLY A 281 2.08 14.12 7.19
CA GLY A 281 2.98 14.43 6.09
C GLY A 281 2.51 13.84 4.77
N ASP A 282 3.01 12.66 4.41
CA ASP A 282 2.87 12.09 3.07
C ASP A 282 1.42 11.86 2.60
N THR A 283 0.49 11.50 3.50
CA THR A 283 -0.89 11.15 3.10
C THR A 283 -1.59 12.35 2.45
N GLY A 284 -1.42 13.55 3.02
CA GLY A 284 -2.02 14.77 2.52
C GLY A 284 -1.50 15.15 1.15
N VAL A 285 -0.17 15.12 0.96
CA VAL A 285 0.45 15.43 -0.34
C VAL A 285 -0.01 14.44 -1.40
N ALA A 286 0.01 13.14 -1.10
CA ALA A 286 -0.42 12.11 -2.03
C ALA A 286 -1.92 12.19 -2.35
N ALA A 287 -2.76 12.61 -1.39
CA ALA A 287 -4.18 12.80 -1.62
C ALA A 287 -4.44 13.99 -2.55
N ILE A 288 -3.82 15.14 -2.28
CA ILE A 288 -3.92 16.33 -3.14
C ILE A 288 -3.43 16.00 -4.55
N SER A 289 -2.22 15.44 -4.67
CA SER A 289 -1.64 15.06 -5.95
C SER A 289 -2.52 14.06 -6.72
N GLY A 290 -3.06 13.06 -6.02
CA GLY A 290 -3.93 12.04 -6.61
C GLY A 290 -5.20 12.61 -7.23
N PHE A 291 -5.93 13.44 -6.50
CA PHE A 291 -7.18 14.04 -6.98
C PHE A 291 -6.95 15.06 -8.11
N ILE A 292 -5.89 15.86 -8.02
CA ILE A 292 -5.48 16.77 -9.11
C ILE A 292 -5.14 15.95 -10.36
N ASN A 293 -4.27 14.93 -10.23
CA ASN A 293 -3.84 14.09 -11.35
C ASN A 293 -4.98 13.25 -11.94
N ALA A 294 -6.03 12.99 -11.16
CA ALA A 294 -7.23 12.31 -11.64
C ALA A 294 -8.05 13.17 -12.61
N GLY A 295 -7.88 14.49 -12.58
CA GLY A 295 -8.63 15.42 -13.43
C GLY A 295 -10.12 15.52 -13.06
N GLY A 296 -10.50 15.06 -11.86
CA GLY A 296 -11.87 15.12 -11.37
C GLY A 296 -12.25 16.50 -10.82
N HIS A 297 -13.55 16.73 -10.60
CA HIS A 297 -14.08 17.98 -10.06
C HIS A 297 -14.07 18.07 -8.53
N SER A 298 -13.51 17.06 -7.85
CA SER A 298 -13.43 17.05 -6.39
C SER A 298 -12.43 18.10 -5.89
N GLN A 299 -12.83 18.80 -4.84
CA GLN A 299 -11.97 19.66 -4.05
C GLN A 299 -11.27 18.84 -2.96
N VAL A 300 -10.07 19.24 -2.54
CA VAL A 300 -9.31 18.56 -1.48
C VAL A 300 -8.90 19.56 -0.42
N MET A 301 -9.29 19.30 0.82
CA MET A 301 -8.85 20.07 2.00
C MET A 301 -8.06 19.14 2.91
N VAL A 302 -6.81 19.54 3.19
CA VAL A 302 -5.89 18.79 4.05
C VAL A 302 -5.63 19.58 5.32
N LEU A 303 -5.76 18.92 6.47
CA LEU A 303 -5.34 19.43 7.78
C LEU A 303 -4.01 18.75 8.18
N TYR A 304 -3.03 19.54 8.59
CA TYR A 304 -1.76 19.02 9.10
C TYR A 304 -1.28 19.80 10.32
N PRO A 305 -0.59 19.15 11.29
CA PRO A 305 -0.02 19.86 12.42
C PRO A 305 1.08 20.81 11.93
N MET A 306 0.98 22.09 12.28
CA MET A 306 1.88 23.15 11.81
C MET A 306 3.36 22.80 12.03
N HIS A 307 3.67 22.14 13.15
CA HIS A 307 5.03 21.75 13.53
C HIS A 307 5.27 20.23 13.49
N GLY A 308 4.35 19.45 12.93
CA GLY A 308 4.41 17.98 12.92
C GLY A 308 4.62 17.36 11.53
N VAL A 309 5.05 18.15 10.54
CA VAL A 309 5.41 17.68 9.18
C VAL A 309 6.80 18.18 8.81
N SER A 310 7.52 17.46 7.95
CA SER A 310 8.83 17.93 7.49
C SER A 310 8.70 19.18 6.60
N PRO A 311 9.72 20.07 6.56
CA PRO A 311 9.71 21.22 5.66
C PRO A 311 9.46 20.83 4.20
N VAL A 312 10.04 19.71 3.75
CA VAL A 312 9.83 19.20 2.39
C VAL A 312 8.36 18.84 2.15
N GLN A 313 7.72 18.16 3.09
CA GLN A 313 6.30 17.79 2.99
C GLN A 313 5.39 19.03 3.00
N GLN A 314 5.70 20.02 3.84
CA GLN A 314 4.99 21.30 3.87
C GLN A 314 5.07 22.01 2.52
N MET A 315 6.27 22.12 1.95
CA MET A 315 6.49 22.73 0.65
C MET A 315 5.81 21.99 -0.50
N GLN A 316 5.73 20.65 -0.43
CA GLN A 316 4.90 19.90 -1.38
C GLN A 316 3.42 20.30 -1.26
N MET A 317 2.86 20.39 -0.05
CA MET A 317 1.47 20.83 0.13
C MET A 317 1.24 22.25 -0.41
N ILE A 318 2.14 23.19 -0.11
CA ILE A 318 2.09 24.57 -0.63
C ILE A 318 2.16 24.58 -2.16
N SER A 319 2.97 23.70 -2.77
CA SER A 319 3.11 23.65 -4.23
C SER A 319 1.83 23.22 -4.95
N PHE A 320 0.95 22.48 -4.28
CA PHE A 320 -0.34 22.07 -4.83
C PHE A 320 -1.52 22.96 -4.39
N ASP A 321 -1.39 23.73 -3.31
CA ASP A 321 -2.44 24.62 -2.83
C ASP A 321 -2.70 25.74 -3.84
N ASP A 322 -3.73 25.56 -4.67
CA ASP A 322 -4.18 26.55 -5.65
C ASP A 322 -5.31 27.45 -5.09
N GLY A 323 -5.86 27.12 -3.93
CA GLY A 323 -6.97 27.80 -3.27
C GLY A 323 -8.35 27.50 -3.84
N LYS A 324 -8.42 26.72 -4.93
CA LYS A 324 -9.61 26.44 -5.73
C LYS A 324 -9.96 24.95 -5.75
N GLN A 325 -9.03 24.12 -6.19
CA GLN A 325 -9.14 22.66 -6.16
C GLN A 325 -8.50 22.07 -4.90
N ALA A 326 -7.42 22.67 -4.39
CA ALA A 326 -6.73 22.19 -3.20
C ALA A 326 -6.45 23.31 -2.19
N ARG A 327 -6.68 23.00 -0.91
CA ARG A 327 -6.28 23.83 0.23
C ARG A 327 -5.59 22.99 1.29
N ALA A 328 -4.44 23.43 1.78
CA ALA A 328 -3.72 22.77 2.86
C ALA A 328 -3.61 23.72 4.06
N TYR A 329 -4.21 23.33 5.18
CA TYR A 329 -4.25 24.12 6.42
C TYR A 329 -3.29 23.56 7.47
N ALA A 330 -2.32 24.39 7.86
CA ALA A 330 -1.53 24.19 9.05
C ALA A 330 -2.37 24.51 10.29
N VAL A 331 -2.49 23.54 11.18
CA VAL A 331 -3.24 23.65 12.44
C VAL A 331 -2.23 23.73 13.58
N ASP A 332 -2.37 24.71 14.46
CA ASP A 332 -1.51 24.87 15.65
C ASP A 332 -1.84 23.84 16.74
N SER A 333 -1.62 22.55 16.42
CA SER A 333 -1.90 21.40 17.28
C SER A 333 -1.14 20.16 16.81
N CYS A 334 -1.43 19.00 17.40
CA CYS A 334 -0.87 17.71 17.02
C CYS A 334 -1.71 17.00 15.93
N PHE A 335 -1.16 15.93 15.34
CA PHE A 335 -1.85 15.13 14.33
C PHE A 335 -3.18 14.54 14.86
N ASP A 336 -3.23 14.13 16.13
CA ASP A 336 -4.44 13.56 16.73
C ASP A 336 -5.60 14.57 16.76
N PHE A 337 -5.31 15.85 16.98
CA PHE A 337 -6.31 16.91 16.84
C PHE A 337 -6.86 16.96 15.41
N CYS A 338 -5.98 17.05 14.40
CA CYS A 338 -6.39 17.09 12.99
C CYS A 338 -7.25 15.87 12.61
N GLN A 339 -6.84 14.67 13.04
CA GLN A 339 -7.58 13.44 12.76
C GLN A 339 -8.94 13.40 13.45
N ARG A 340 -9.01 13.82 14.72
CA ARG A 340 -10.27 13.90 15.47
C ARG A 340 -11.21 14.94 14.85
N THR A 341 -10.70 16.11 14.48
CA THR A 341 -11.49 17.17 13.82
C THR A 341 -12.13 16.67 12.53
N VAL A 342 -11.39 15.95 11.67
CA VAL A 342 -11.96 15.36 10.45
C VAL A 342 -13.12 14.42 10.79
N LYS A 343 -12.98 13.55 11.81
CA LYS A 343 -14.05 12.64 12.24
C LYS A 343 -15.28 13.38 12.80
N GLU A 344 -15.06 14.42 13.60
CA GLU A 344 -16.13 15.25 14.15
C GLU A 344 -16.91 15.97 13.05
N ILE A 345 -16.21 16.50 12.03
CA ILE A 345 -16.83 17.10 10.84
C ILE A 345 -17.70 16.07 10.10
N PHE A 346 -17.21 14.84 9.88
CA PHE A 346 -18.00 13.79 9.24
C PHE A 346 -19.24 13.37 10.05
N SER A 347 -19.20 13.52 11.37
CA SER A 347 -20.30 13.16 12.26
C SER A 347 -21.31 14.30 12.45
N ASN A 348 -21.01 15.51 11.94
CA ASN A 348 -21.88 16.68 12.07
C ASN A 348 -23.02 16.65 11.04
N GLY A 349 -24.18 16.13 11.46
CA GLY A 349 -25.38 16.05 10.63
C GLY A 349 -25.88 17.41 10.13
N ALA A 350 -25.84 18.45 10.97
CA ALA A 350 -26.29 19.79 10.59
C ALA A 350 -25.42 20.39 9.47
N LEU A 351 -24.09 20.26 9.58
CA LEU A 351 -23.16 20.70 8.55
C LEU A 351 -23.35 19.92 7.24
N ARG A 352 -23.55 18.60 7.33
CA ARG A 352 -23.84 17.78 6.15
C ARG A 352 -25.10 18.25 5.44
N ASP A 353 -26.16 18.55 6.19
CA ASP A 353 -27.43 19.00 5.65
C ASP A 353 -27.29 20.42 5.05
N GLU A 354 -26.50 21.32 5.67
CA GLU A 354 -26.15 22.64 5.10
C GLU A 354 -25.43 22.50 3.75
N LEU A 355 -24.40 21.66 3.68
CA LEU A 355 -23.61 21.45 2.46
C LEU A 355 -24.44 20.80 1.34
N ALA A 356 -25.36 19.89 1.69
CA ALA A 356 -26.27 19.26 0.73
C ALA A 356 -27.27 20.26 0.11
N MET A 357 -27.56 21.36 0.80
CA MET A 357 -28.42 22.45 0.31
C MET A 357 -27.65 23.59 -0.36
N ALA A 358 -26.34 23.45 -0.57
CA ALA A 358 -25.53 24.50 -1.21
C ALA A 358 -25.91 24.69 -2.69
N GLU A 359 -25.95 25.95 -3.12
CA GLU A 359 -26.20 26.37 -4.51
C GLU A 359 -24.87 26.83 -5.17
N PRO A 360 -24.65 26.59 -6.48
CA PRO A 360 -25.57 25.99 -7.45
C PRO A 360 -25.59 24.45 -7.47
N THR A 361 -24.72 23.81 -6.69
CA THR A 361 -24.57 22.35 -6.68
C THR A 361 -24.40 21.86 -5.25
N ALA A 362 -25.20 20.85 -4.87
CA ALA A 362 -25.08 20.18 -3.59
C ALA A 362 -23.64 19.67 -3.35
N VAL A 363 -23.14 19.89 -2.14
CA VAL A 363 -21.80 19.47 -1.73
C VAL A 363 -21.88 18.28 -0.80
N ARG A 364 -21.04 17.27 -1.05
CA ARG A 364 -20.82 16.12 -0.17
C ARG A 364 -19.39 16.06 0.32
N LEU A 365 -19.23 15.63 1.57
CA LEU A 365 -17.92 15.33 2.13
C LEU A 365 -17.56 13.87 1.88
N SER A 366 -16.30 13.60 1.54
CA SER A 366 -15.74 12.24 1.55
C SER A 366 -14.30 12.26 2.05
N SER A 367 -13.76 11.12 2.47
CA SER A 367 -12.42 11.02 3.04
C SER A 367 -11.46 10.29 2.12
N ALA A 368 -10.23 10.82 2.01
CA ALA A 368 -9.11 10.13 1.39
C ALA A 368 -8.23 9.37 2.39
N ASN A 369 -8.69 9.09 3.61
CA ASN A 369 -7.88 8.43 4.65
C ASN A 369 -7.70 6.91 4.39
N SER A 370 -6.73 6.30 5.07
CA SER A 370 -6.32 4.89 4.88
C SER A 370 -7.36 3.85 5.29
N ILE A 371 -8.55 4.31 5.71
CA ILE A 371 -9.71 3.50 6.00
C ILE A 371 -10.44 3.06 4.72
N ASN A 372 -10.25 3.71 3.58
CA ASN A 372 -10.97 3.35 2.36
C ASN A 372 -10.41 2.06 1.71
N TRP A 373 -11.29 1.12 1.35
CA TRP A 373 -10.88 -0.14 0.69
C TRP A 373 -10.12 0.09 -0.62
N GLY A 374 -10.54 1.08 -1.42
CA GLY A 374 -9.87 1.46 -2.67
C GLY A 374 -8.46 2.03 -2.48
N ARG A 375 -8.08 2.43 -1.26
CA ARG A 375 -6.68 2.76 -0.92
C ARG A 375 -5.87 1.55 -0.46
N LEU A 376 -6.52 0.50 0.03
CA LEU A 376 -5.86 -0.70 0.53
C LEU A 376 -5.43 -1.59 -0.64
N ILE A 377 -6.33 -1.94 -1.54
CA ILE A 377 -6.07 -2.97 -2.57
C ILE A 377 -4.95 -2.66 -3.57
N PRO A 378 -4.65 -1.41 -3.98
CA PRO A 378 -3.53 -1.15 -4.89
C PRO A 378 -2.18 -1.54 -4.27
N GLN A 379 -2.10 -1.59 -2.95
CA GLN A 379 -0.89 -1.96 -2.22
C GLN A 379 -0.62 -3.48 -2.26
N VAL A 380 -1.64 -4.31 -2.52
CA VAL A 380 -1.47 -5.76 -2.66
C VAL A 380 -0.55 -6.09 -3.84
N VAL A 381 -0.62 -5.28 -4.91
CA VAL A 381 0.08 -5.52 -6.19
C VAL A 381 1.60 -5.58 -6.02
N TYR A 382 2.20 -4.66 -5.26
CA TYR A 382 3.67 -4.63 -5.13
C TYR A 382 4.23 -5.81 -4.32
N TYR A 383 3.42 -6.53 -3.54
CA TYR A 383 3.86 -7.76 -2.88
C TYR A 383 3.97 -8.93 -3.86
N PHE A 384 3.00 -9.08 -4.76
CA PHE A 384 3.10 -10.03 -5.87
C PHE A 384 4.28 -9.66 -6.79
N TRP A 385 4.48 -8.37 -7.05
CA TRP A 385 5.63 -7.88 -7.83
C TRP A 385 6.97 -8.20 -7.16
N ALA A 386 7.06 -8.04 -5.84
CA ALA A 386 8.24 -8.40 -5.04
C ALA A 386 8.54 -9.90 -5.12
N TYR A 387 7.54 -10.75 -4.89
CA TYR A 387 7.69 -12.20 -5.00
C TYR A 387 8.09 -12.63 -6.43
N ARG A 388 7.46 -12.03 -7.45
CA ARG A 388 7.82 -12.23 -8.86
C ARG A 388 9.31 -11.97 -9.10
N HIS A 389 9.88 -10.91 -8.53
CA HIS A 389 11.31 -10.62 -8.69
C HIS A 389 12.19 -11.81 -8.23
N HIS A 390 11.87 -12.40 -7.07
CA HIS A 390 12.59 -13.56 -6.55
C HIS A 390 12.34 -14.84 -7.36
N VAL A 391 11.16 -15.02 -7.95
CA VAL A 391 10.92 -16.13 -8.92
C VAL A 391 11.74 -16.00 -10.20
N GLN A 392 12.08 -14.77 -10.59
CA GLN A 392 12.88 -14.49 -11.78
C GLN A 392 14.39 -14.46 -11.49
N HIS A 393 14.76 -14.14 -10.25
CA HIS A 393 16.14 -14.11 -9.76
C HIS A 393 16.24 -14.96 -8.48
N PRO A 394 15.98 -16.27 -8.56
CA PRO A 394 15.92 -17.12 -7.38
C PRO A 394 17.30 -17.23 -6.73
N PRO A 395 17.40 -17.10 -5.40
CA PRO A 395 18.57 -17.57 -4.68
C PRO A 395 18.82 -19.06 -4.95
N ALA A 396 20.04 -19.52 -4.74
CA ALA A 396 20.38 -20.93 -4.93
C ALA A 396 19.43 -21.83 -4.12
N GLY A 397 18.92 -22.91 -4.71
CA GLY A 397 18.01 -23.84 -4.03
C GLY A 397 16.58 -23.32 -3.80
N TRP A 398 16.29 -22.03 -4.00
CA TRP A 398 14.94 -21.47 -3.87
C TRP A 398 14.16 -21.60 -5.18
N THR A 399 12.90 -22.02 -5.11
CA THR A 399 12.05 -22.30 -6.26
C THR A 399 10.66 -21.65 -6.13
N PHE A 400 9.90 -21.63 -7.23
CA PHE A 400 8.53 -21.13 -7.18
C PHE A 400 7.70 -21.95 -6.21
N GLY A 401 7.06 -21.27 -5.25
CA GLY A 401 6.25 -21.88 -4.19
C GLY A 401 6.92 -21.75 -2.83
N ASP A 402 8.25 -21.60 -2.79
CA ASP A 402 8.98 -21.32 -1.57
C ASP A 402 8.65 -19.92 -1.06
N PRO A 403 8.57 -19.71 0.25
CA PRO A 403 8.11 -18.43 0.78
C PRO A 403 9.18 -17.35 0.71
N ILE A 404 8.73 -16.11 0.85
CA ILE A 404 9.54 -14.95 1.24
C ILE A 404 9.14 -14.47 2.64
N ASP A 405 10.00 -13.67 3.28
CA ASP A 405 9.66 -12.87 4.45
C ASP A 405 9.59 -11.39 4.08
N VAL A 406 8.81 -10.62 4.83
CA VAL A 406 8.51 -9.22 4.51
C VAL A 406 8.65 -8.35 5.75
N VAL A 407 9.43 -7.28 5.66
CA VAL A 407 9.54 -6.26 6.73
C VAL A 407 8.93 -4.94 6.26
N VAL A 408 8.07 -4.36 7.10
CA VAL A 408 7.37 -3.12 6.79
C VAL A 408 7.51 -2.11 7.93
N PRO A 409 7.98 -0.87 7.67
CA PRO A 409 7.87 0.20 8.65
C PRO A 409 6.39 0.56 8.82
N CYS A 410 5.86 0.33 10.01
CA CYS A 410 4.41 0.28 10.23
C CYS A 410 3.87 1.49 10.99
N GLY A 411 3.01 2.25 10.30
CA GLY A 411 2.13 3.26 10.91
C GLY A 411 0.70 2.72 11.06
N ASN A 412 -0.21 3.18 10.21
CA ASN A 412 -1.64 2.81 10.22
C ASN A 412 -1.99 1.36 9.80
N PHE A 413 -1.01 0.44 9.80
CA PHE A 413 -1.14 -1.00 9.47
C PHE A 413 -1.62 -1.36 8.05
N GLY A 414 -1.99 -0.40 7.20
CA GLY A 414 -2.55 -0.67 5.87
C GLY A 414 -1.58 -1.34 4.88
N ASN A 415 -0.29 -0.96 4.92
CA ASN A 415 0.73 -1.52 4.04
C ASN A 415 0.94 -3.01 4.34
N ILE A 416 1.28 -3.36 5.58
CA ILE A 416 1.51 -4.75 5.98
C ILE A 416 0.24 -5.61 5.90
N LEU A 417 -0.94 -5.03 6.16
CA LEU A 417 -2.23 -5.70 5.95
C LEU A 417 -2.45 -6.06 4.48
N SER A 418 -2.00 -5.22 3.54
CA SER A 418 -2.10 -5.53 2.11
C SER A 418 -1.19 -6.71 1.73
N GLY A 419 -0.04 -6.84 2.38
CA GLY A 419 0.81 -8.03 2.29
C GLY A 419 0.11 -9.26 2.84
N TYR A 420 -0.56 -9.13 4.00
CA TYR A 420 -1.35 -10.23 4.56
C TYR A 420 -2.53 -10.64 3.67
N ILE A 421 -3.21 -9.68 3.02
CA ILE A 421 -4.21 -9.96 2.00
C ILE A 421 -3.57 -10.72 0.82
N ALA A 422 -2.38 -10.32 0.34
CA ALA A 422 -1.67 -11.08 -0.68
C ALA A 422 -1.41 -12.53 -0.27
N LYS A 423 -1.01 -12.77 0.99
CA LYS A 423 -0.84 -14.12 1.54
C LYS A 423 -2.16 -14.91 1.54
N LEU A 424 -3.28 -14.30 1.96
CA LEU A 424 -4.60 -14.93 1.90
C LEU A 424 -5.06 -15.20 0.45
N MET A 425 -4.59 -14.40 -0.51
CA MET A 425 -4.77 -14.66 -1.93
C MET A 425 -3.89 -15.80 -2.48
N GLY A 426 -3.03 -16.40 -1.66
CA GLY A 426 -2.17 -17.53 -2.04
C GLY A 426 -0.70 -17.17 -2.28
N LEU A 427 -0.28 -15.91 -2.08
CA LEU A 427 1.13 -15.53 -2.20
C LEU A 427 1.98 -16.22 -1.11
N PRO A 428 3.06 -16.93 -1.46
CA PRO A 428 3.93 -17.59 -0.48
C PRO A 428 4.72 -16.59 0.36
N VAL A 429 4.15 -16.19 1.49
CA VAL A 429 4.84 -15.37 2.51
C VAL A 429 4.88 -16.14 3.82
N ARG A 430 6.05 -16.30 4.43
CA ARG A 430 6.21 -17.01 5.71
C ARG A 430 5.97 -16.07 6.89
N LYS A 431 6.81 -15.04 7.06
CA LYS A 431 6.67 -14.04 8.13
C LYS A 431 6.45 -12.62 7.61
N PHE A 432 5.59 -11.89 8.31
CA PHE A 432 5.47 -10.43 8.26
C PHE A 432 6.12 -9.83 9.51
N VAL A 433 7.05 -8.91 9.33
CA VAL A 433 7.79 -8.25 10.41
C VAL A 433 7.34 -6.80 10.51
N VAL A 434 6.70 -6.46 11.62
CA VAL A 434 6.30 -5.09 11.95
C VAL A 434 7.54 -4.34 12.48
N ALA A 435 7.99 -3.33 11.76
CA ALA A 435 9.04 -2.44 12.24
C ALA A 435 8.43 -1.14 12.79
N SER A 436 8.56 -0.94 14.10
CA SER A 436 8.14 0.28 14.80
C SER A 436 9.35 1.13 15.16
N ASN A 437 9.18 2.45 15.17
CA ASN A 437 10.11 3.33 15.89
C ASN A 437 9.77 3.31 17.39
N VAL A 438 10.18 4.33 18.15
CA VAL A 438 9.86 4.44 19.59
C VAL A 438 8.35 4.48 19.90
N ASN A 439 7.49 4.82 18.93
CA ASN A 439 6.04 4.69 19.03
C ASN A 439 5.63 3.23 18.77
N ASP A 440 5.83 2.38 19.78
CA ASP A 440 5.92 0.93 19.64
C ASP A 440 4.63 0.14 19.99
N VAL A 441 3.45 0.77 19.89
CA VAL A 441 2.16 0.11 20.23
C VAL A 441 1.91 -1.16 19.40
N LEU A 442 2.33 -1.17 18.14
CA LEU A 442 2.21 -2.35 17.26
C LEU A 442 3.23 -3.43 17.60
N TYR A 443 4.43 -3.05 18.06
CA TYR A 443 5.42 -3.99 18.56
C TYR A 443 4.88 -4.72 19.80
N GLU A 444 4.36 -4.00 20.80
CA GLU A 444 3.76 -4.61 21.99
C GLU A 444 2.56 -5.49 21.62
N PHE A 445 1.68 -5.02 20.72
CA PHE A 445 0.53 -5.77 20.27
C PHE A 445 0.90 -7.12 19.67
N VAL A 446 1.87 -7.17 18.74
CA VAL A 446 2.31 -8.43 18.13
C VAL A 446 2.99 -9.35 19.14
N GLN A 447 3.79 -8.80 20.05
CA GLN A 447 4.54 -9.56 21.06
C GLN A 447 3.62 -10.18 22.14
N THR A 448 2.59 -9.46 22.56
CA THR A 448 1.78 -9.83 23.75
C THR A 448 0.34 -10.21 23.44
N GLY A 449 -0.17 -9.85 22.27
CA GLY A 449 -1.60 -9.88 21.95
C GLY A 449 -2.42 -8.77 22.61
N THR A 450 -1.81 -7.82 23.31
CA THR A 450 -2.49 -6.69 23.96
C THR A 450 -2.17 -5.39 23.23
N TYR A 451 -3.21 -4.66 22.84
CA TYR A 451 -3.09 -3.33 22.25
C TYR A 451 -3.38 -2.31 23.35
N ASP A 452 -2.36 -1.67 23.94
CA ASP A 452 -2.52 -0.74 25.06
C ASP A 452 -2.02 0.67 24.73
N MET A 453 -2.90 1.66 24.84
CA MET A 453 -2.63 3.09 24.61
C MET A 453 -2.55 3.91 25.90
N ARG A 454 -2.93 3.34 27.06
CA ARG A 454 -3.22 4.10 28.29
C ARG A 454 -2.04 4.86 28.86
N HIS A 455 -0.84 4.33 28.67
CA HIS A 455 0.40 4.86 29.24
C HIS A 455 1.34 5.45 28.18
N ARG A 456 0.81 5.73 26.98
CA ARG A 456 1.60 6.16 25.83
C ARG A 456 1.34 7.62 25.51
N SER A 457 2.42 8.34 25.23
CA SER A 457 2.40 9.66 24.61
C SER A 457 3.06 9.57 23.25
N LEU A 458 2.52 10.26 22.25
CA LEU A 458 3.11 10.29 20.92
C LEU A 458 4.47 11.01 20.97
N ALA A 459 5.54 10.29 20.65
CA ALA A 459 6.87 10.87 20.51
C ALA A 459 7.07 11.35 19.06
N VAL A 460 7.60 12.56 18.90
CA VAL A 460 7.99 13.08 17.58
C VAL A 460 9.35 12.50 17.21
N THR A 461 9.44 11.86 16.06
CA THR A 461 10.68 11.18 15.60
C THR A 461 11.12 11.67 14.22
N SER A 462 12.30 11.22 13.79
CA SER A 462 12.78 11.36 12.40
C SER A 462 11.93 10.60 11.37
N SER A 463 11.04 9.72 11.80
CA SER A 463 10.13 8.91 10.97
C SER A 463 8.64 9.24 11.22
N PRO A 464 8.20 10.49 10.99
CA PRO A 464 6.90 11.00 11.44
C PRO A 464 5.68 10.32 10.80
N SER A 465 5.84 9.62 9.66
CA SER A 465 4.73 8.89 9.02
C SER A 465 4.37 7.60 9.75
N ILE A 466 5.19 7.14 10.71
CA ILE A 466 4.91 5.98 11.57
C ILE A 466 4.80 6.35 13.07
N ASP A 467 4.82 7.64 13.41
CA ASP A 467 4.49 8.14 14.74
C ASP A 467 2.98 8.00 14.99
N ILE A 468 2.56 6.87 15.56
CA ILE A 468 1.15 6.56 15.80
C ILE A 468 0.90 5.99 17.21
N LEU A 469 -0.28 6.29 17.76
CA LEU A 469 -0.83 5.62 18.95
C LEU A 469 -1.96 4.64 18.61
N LYS A 470 -2.70 4.92 17.53
CA LYS A 470 -3.82 4.09 17.07
C LYS A 470 -3.70 3.80 15.58
N ALA A 471 -3.52 2.52 15.24
CA ALA A 471 -3.39 2.07 13.86
C ALA A 471 -4.75 1.69 13.27
N SER A 472 -5.23 2.47 12.30
CA SER A 472 -6.60 2.33 11.79
C SER A 472 -6.93 0.98 11.17
N ASN A 473 -5.99 0.32 10.48
CA ASN A 473 -6.26 -0.95 9.79
C ASN A 473 -6.09 -2.20 10.67
N VAL A 474 -5.74 -2.07 11.96
CA VAL A 474 -5.74 -3.21 12.89
C VAL A 474 -7.16 -3.81 12.97
N GLU A 475 -8.20 -3.00 12.90
CA GLU A 475 -9.59 -3.48 12.90
C GLU A 475 -9.89 -4.48 11.76
N ARG A 476 -9.42 -4.22 10.53
CA ARG A 476 -9.55 -5.18 9.43
C ARG A 476 -8.74 -6.45 9.66
N PHE A 477 -7.56 -6.31 10.27
CA PHE A 477 -6.74 -7.45 10.64
C PHE A 477 -7.46 -8.32 11.68
N LEU A 478 -8.10 -7.73 12.69
CA LEU A 478 -8.90 -8.45 13.68
C LEU A 478 -10.05 -9.22 13.02
N HIS A 479 -10.75 -8.62 12.06
CA HIS A 479 -11.81 -9.31 11.30
C HIS A 479 -11.26 -10.50 10.50
N LEU A 480 -10.15 -10.33 9.77
CA LEU A 480 -9.54 -11.44 9.03
C LEU A 480 -9.04 -12.55 9.94
N LEU A 481 -8.41 -12.19 11.06
CA LEU A 481 -7.80 -13.13 12.00
C LEU A 481 -8.84 -13.90 12.83
N SER A 482 -10.03 -13.32 13.02
CA SER A 482 -11.18 -13.95 13.69
C SER A 482 -12.11 -14.69 12.74
N ASN A 483 -11.76 -14.81 11.45
CA ASN A 483 -12.61 -15.41 10.41
C ASN A 483 -13.99 -14.73 10.27
N GLY A 484 -14.03 -13.40 10.43
CA GLY A 484 -15.24 -12.60 10.25
C GLY A 484 -16.15 -12.48 11.47
N ASP A 485 -15.65 -12.71 12.69
CA ASP A 485 -16.42 -12.51 13.93
C ASP A 485 -16.59 -11.00 14.21
N THR A 486 -17.68 -10.43 13.67
CA THR A 486 -18.00 -9.00 13.80
C THR A 486 -18.29 -8.58 15.23
N ASP A 487 -18.84 -9.47 16.06
CA ASP A 487 -19.21 -9.17 17.45
C ASP A 487 -17.95 -9.04 18.32
N LEU A 488 -16.99 -9.96 18.13
CA LEU A 488 -15.67 -9.85 18.75
C LEU A 488 -14.97 -8.56 18.34
N VAL A 489 -14.92 -8.24 17.04
CA VAL A 489 -14.25 -7.04 16.54
C VAL A 489 -14.92 -5.79 17.12
N ALA A 490 -16.26 -5.69 17.09
CA ALA A 490 -16.98 -4.56 17.67
C ALA A 490 -16.66 -4.38 19.16
N ARG A 491 -16.61 -5.47 19.93
CA ARG A 491 -16.25 -5.44 21.35
C ARG A 491 -14.80 -4.98 21.59
N LEU A 492 -13.82 -5.53 20.86
CA LEU A 492 -12.41 -5.14 21.01
C LEU A 492 -12.20 -3.67 20.64
N MET A 493 -12.84 -3.20 19.58
CA MET A 493 -12.77 -1.79 19.18
C MET A 493 -13.45 -0.87 20.21
N HIS A 494 -14.57 -1.30 20.79
CA HIS A 494 -15.23 -0.57 21.87
C HIS A 494 -14.36 -0.50 23.12
N GLU A 495 -13.68 -1.58 23.50
CA GLU A 495 -12.71 -1.59 24.61
C GLU A 495 -11.53 -0.65 24.33
N LEU A 496 -11.01 -0.63 23.10
CA LEU A 496 -9.97 0.32 22.73
C LEU A 496 -10.44 1.77 22.85
N ASP A 497 -11.66 2.07 22.39
CA ASP A 497 -12.20 3.43 22.38
C ASP A 497 -12.54 3.94 23.79
N THR A 498 -13.01 3.05 24.68
CA THR A 498 -13.48 3.44 26.02
C THR A 498 -12.46 3.25 27.13
N LYS A 499 -11.62 2.23 27.03
CA LYS A 499 -10.61 1.86 28.04
C LYS A 499 -9.18 2.14 27.59
N GLY A 500 -8.96 2.42 26.30
CA GLY A 500 -7.63 2.59 25.73
C GLY A 500 -6.84 1.28 25.61
N VAL A 501 -7.48 0.12 25.79
CA VAL A 501 -6.80 -1.19 25.77
C VAL A 501 -7.74 -2.33 25.39
N PHE A 502 -7.23 -3.33 24.67
CA PHE A 502 -7.86 -4.65 24.53
C PHE A 502 -6.80 -5.76 24.48
N THR A 503 -7.21 -7.01 24.76
CA THR A 503 -6.34 -8.19 24.65
C THR A 503 -7.02 -9.25 23.78
N LEU A 504 -6.26 -9.84 22.86
CA LEU A 504 -6.72 -10.92 21.99
C LEU A 504 -6.96 -12.21 22.79
N PRO A 505 -7.96 -13.03 22.39
CA PRO A 505 -8.05 -14.41 22.83
C PRO A 505 -6.78 -15.20 22.48
N ASP A 506 -6.38 -16.15 23.32
CA ASP A 506 -5.11 -16.89 23.17
C ASP A 506 -4.94 -17.56 21.80
N GLY A 507 -6.02 -18.17 21.25
CA GLY A 507 -5.98 -18.78 19.92
C GLY A 507 -5.74 -17.76 18.80
N MET A 508 -6.31 -16.57 18.93
CA MET A 508 -6.13 -15.48 17.98
C MET A 508 -4.72 -14.88 18.09
N ARG A 509 -4.19 -14.73 19.31
CA ARG A 509 -2.78 -14.36 19.55
C ARG A 509 -1.82 -15.36 18.91
N ALA A 510 -2.04 -16.66 19.12
CA ALA A 510 -1.20 -17.70 18.52
C ALA A 510 -1.25 -17.68 16.99
N ALA A 511 -2.45 -17.52 16.40
CA ALA A 511 -2.62 -17.38 14.95
C ALA A 511 -1.89 -16.15 14.39
N MET A 512 -1.94 -15.01 15.10
CA MET A 512 -1.17 -13.82 14.74
C MET A 512 0.34 -14.10 14.79
N GLN A 513 0.85 -14.66 15.88
CA GLN A 513 2.29 -14.89 16.09
C GLN A 513 2.86 -16.00 15.17
N ALA A 514 2.00 -16.87 14.65
CA ALA A 514 2.38 -17.84 13.61
C ALA A 514 2.87 -17.14 12.33
N VAL A 515 2.31 -15.97 12.00
CA VAL A 515 2.60 -15.27 10.73
C VAL A 515 3.20 -13.87 10.90
N PHE A 516 3.08 -13.25 12.07
CA PHE A 516 3.66 -11.94 12.40
C PHE A 516 4.72 -12.04 13.50
N THR A 517 5.73 -11.19 13.38
CA THR A 517 6.66 -10.82 14.47
C THR A 517 6.88 -9.30 14.41
N ALA A 518 7.58 -8.73 15.38
CA ALA A 518 7.81 -7.29 15.44
C ALA A 518 9.14 -6.94 16.10
N GLY A 519 9.73 -5.83 15.65
CA GLY A 519 10.90 -5.20 16.26
C GLY A 519 10.70 -3.69 16.43
N ARG A 520 11.56 -3.11 17.27
CA ARG A 520 11.54 -1.68 17.62
C ARG A 520 12.91 -1.06 17.40
N CYS A 521 12.94 0.10 16.74
CA CYS A 521 14.14 0.87 16.46
C CYS A 521 14.12 2.19 17.25
N SER A 522 15.24 2.53 17.92
CA SER A 522 15.42 3.84 18.55
C SER A 522 15.88 4.91 17.54
N GLU A 523 15.87 6.18 17.91
CA GLU A 523 16.41 7.25 17.03
C GLU A 523 17.93 7.12 16.80
N GLU A 524 18.66 6.61 17.79
CA GLU A 524 20.09 6.35 17.69
C GLU A 524 20.38 5.19 16.74
N ASP A 525 19.61 4.10 16.87
CA ASP A 525 19.69 2.94 15.98
C ASP A 525 19.33 3.35 14.54
N CYS A 526 18.27 4.12 14.36
CA CYS A 526 17.86 4.63 13.05
C CYS A 526 18.97 5.43 12.38
N ALA A 527 19.58 6.38 13.10
CA ALA A 527 20.69 7.18 12.59
C ALA A 527 21.90 6.31 12.21
N THR A 528 22.20 5.33 13.07
CA THR A 528 23.32 4.39 12.88
C THR A 528 23.09 3.50 11.66
N THR A 529 21.86 3.02 11.45
CA THR A 529 21.48 2.23 10.27
C THR A 529 21.56 3.03 8.97
N ILE A 530 21.14 4.30 8.95
CA ILE A 530 21.31 5.16 7.77
C ILE A 530 22.78 5.27 7.41
N LYS A 531 23.63 5.56 8.39
CA LYS A 531 25.07 5.71 8.19
C LYS A 531 25.73 4.40 7.75
N SER A 532 25.46 3.30 8.44
CA SER A 532 26.10 2.01 8.17
C SER A 532 25.77 1.50 6.77
N ILE A 533 24.50 1.57 6.35
CA ILE A 533 24.09 1.14 5.01
C ILE A 533 24.66 2.06 3.92
N PHE A 534 24.75 3.37 4.20
CA PHE A 534 25.39 4.31 3.28
C PHE A 534 26.88 3.98 3.08
N GLU A 535 27.61 3.70 4.16
CA GLU A 535 29.04 3.35 4.12
C GLU A 535 29.27 1.98 3.47
N LEU A 536 28.53 0.95 3.90
CA LEU A 536 28.63 -0.43 3.37
C LEU A 536 28.30 -0.51 1.88
N SER A 537 27.40 0.34 1.40
CA SER A 537 27.05 0.40 -0.03
C SER A 537 28.01 1.24 -0.87
N GLY A 538 29.08 1.80 -0.29
CA GLY A 538 29.98 2.73 -0.97
C GLY A 538 29.25 3.96 -1.52
N GLY A 539 28.29 4.47 -0.73
CA GLY A 539 27.44 5.62 -1.03
C GLY A 539 26.34 5.39 -2.08
N SER A 540 26.11 4.13 -2.50
CA SER A 540 25.11 3.81 -3.53
C SER A 540 23.70 3.56 -2.99
N ARG A 541 23.54 3.34 -1.69
CA ARG A 541 22.25 3.21 -1.01
C ARG A 541 22.13 4.26 0.08
N LEU A 542 21.17 5.16 -0.07
CA LEU A 542 20.84 6.16 0.96
C LEU A 542 19.40 5.95 1.41
N LEU A 543 19.24 5.65 2.69
CA LEU A 543 17.94 5.34 3.28
C LEU A 543 17.26 6.61 3.81
N ASP A 544 15.94 6.66 3.68
CA ASP A 544 15.13 7.53 4.52
C ASP A 544 14.94 6.91 5.92
N PRO A 545 14.60 7.70 6.97
CA PRO A 545 14.44 7.20 8.34
C PRO A 545 13.43 6.04 8.49
N HIS A 546 12.33 6.03 7.74
CA HIS A 546 11.33 4.97 7.81
C HIS A 546 11.90 3.66 7.26
N THR A 547 12.58 3.72 6.12
CA THR A 547 13.28 2.56 5.57
C THR A 547 14.39 2.09 6.50
N ALA A 548 15.12 3.01 7.15
CA ALA A 548 16.15 2.65 8.12
C ALA A 548 15.60 1.91 9.35
N VAL A 549 14.45 2.33 9.89
CA VAL A 549 13.73 1.58 10.94
C VAL A 549 13.44 0.15 10.49
N ALA A 550 12.95 -0.03 9.26
CA ALA A 550 12.68 -1.36 8.72
C ALA A 550 13.96 -2.18 8.49
N VAL A 551 15.05 -1.56 8.03
CA VAL A 551 16.33 -2.23 7.81
C VAL A 551 16.96 -2.67 9.13
N PHE A 552 16.88 -1.85 10.18
CA PHE A 552 17.35 -2.22 11.52
C PHE A 552 16.63 -3.47 12.04
N VAL A 553 15.29 -3.45 11.99
CA VAL A 553 14.47 -4.58 12.44
C VAL A 553 14.67 -5.81 11.55
N ALA A 554 14.87 -5.62 10.25
CA ALA A 554 15.19 -6.68 9.30
C ALA A 554 16.52 -7.36 9.64
N GLN A 555 17.54 -6.58 10.00
CA GLN A 555 18.84 -7.09 10.44
C GLN A 555 18.69 -7.95 11.69
N GLN A 556 18.02 -7.45 12.74
CA GLN A 556 17.79 -8.20 13.97
C GLN A 556 17.05 -9.52 13.71
N PHE A 557 15.93 -9.46 12.98
CA PHE A 557 15.15 -10.64 12.60
C PHE A 557 16.00 -11.66 11.83
N ARG A 558 16.80 -11.20 10.87
CA ARG A 558 17.65 -12.07 10.05
C ARG A 558 18.77 -12.71 10.87
N GLU A 559 19.42 -11.95 11.74
CA GLU A 559 20.48 -12.47 12.61
C GLU A 559 19.94 -13.55 13.57
N GLU A 560 18.75 -13.36 14.13
CA GLU A 560 18.07 -14.35 14.97
C GLU A 560 17.73 -15.63 14.19
N GLU A 561 17.25 -15.51 12.95
CA GLU A 561 16.93 -16.66 12.09
C GLU A 561 18.20 -17.43 11.70
N LEU A 562 19.26 -16.74 11.33
CA LEU A 562 20.55 -17.35 10.99
C LEU A 562 21.18 -18.05 12.21
N LEU A 563 21.10 -17.43 13.39
CA LEU A 563 21.56 -18.05 14.64
C LEU A 563 20.76 -19.32 14.95
N SER A 564 19.43 -19.26 14.85
CA SER A 564 18.55 -20.41 15.10
C SER A 564 18.82 -21.55 14.11
N ARG A 565 19.08 -21.23 12.84
CA ARG A 565 19.52 -22.20 11.83
C ARG A 565 20.87 -22.83 12.22
N ASP A 566 21.87 -22.03 12.55
CA ASP A 566 23.21 -22.53 12.88
C ASP A 566 23.21 -23.47 14.09
N LEU A 567 22.38 -23.17 15.09
CA LEU A 567 22.20 -24.02 16.26
C LEU A 567 21.48 -25.34 15.95
N THR A 568 20.59 -25.35 14.96
CA THR A 568 19.79 -26.53 14.59
C THR A 568 20.44 -27.39 13.51
N ASN A 569 21.32 -26.83 12.67
CA ASN A 569 22.05 -27.53 11.61
C ASN A 569 23.53 -27.10 11.52
N PRO A 570 24.37 -27.50 12.50
CA PRO A 570 25.76 -27.04 12.62
C PRO A 570 26.71 -27.58 11.51
N THR A 571 26.25 -28.54 10.70
CA THR A 571 27.02 -29.16 9.61
C THR A 571 26.74 -28.55 8.22
N SER A 572 25.88 -27.54 8.14
CA SER A 572 25.64 -26.80 6.88
C SER A 572 26.89 -26.03 6.47
N THR A 573 27.66 -26.57 5.51
CA THR A 573 28.95 -26.02 5.11
C THR A 573 28.90 -24.91 4.04
N ASP A 574 27.78 -24.65 3.37
CA ASP A 574 27.71 -23.50 2.47
C ASP A 574 26.28 -23.23 1.95
N THR A 575 26.01 -21.94 1.77
CA THR A 575 24.81 -21.26 1.22
C THR A 575 23.74 -20.81 2.24
N ASP A 576 23.55 -19.48 2.33
CA ASP A 576 22.46 -18.77 3.06
C ASP A 576 21.07 -19.02 2.45
N THR A 577 20.79 -20.26 2.07
CA THR A 577 19.61 -20.69 1.30
C THR A 577 18.52 -21.31 2.17
N ASP A 578 18.86 -21.65 3.42
CA ASP A 578 17.93 -22.21 4.40
C ASP A 578 16.99 -21.17 5.02
N VAL A 579 17.27 -19.88 4.86
CA VAL A 579 16.38 -18.79 5.27
C VAL A 579 15.69 -18.18 4.05
N PRO A 580 14.37 -17.96 4.08
CA PRO A 580 13.64 -17.34 2.96
C PRO A 580 14.25 -15.99 2.54
N PRO A 581 14.14 -15.56 1.28
CA PRO A 581 14.50 -14.19 0.89
C PRO A 581 13.71 -13.16 1.72
N LEU A 582 14.37 -12.08 2.14
CA LEU A 582 13.72 -11.02 2.94
C LEU A 582 13.53 -9.77 2.10
N VAL A 583 12.30 -9.29 2.05
CA VAL A 583 11.91 -8.09 1.31
C VAL A 583 11.59 -6.97 2.28
N ILE A 584 12.25 -5.83 2.14
CA ILE A 584 12.04 -4.64 2.97
C ILE A 584 11.24 -3.61 2.17
N ALA A 585 10.14 -3.13 2.73
CA ALA A 585 9.36 -2.04 2.13
C ALA A 585 10.06 -0.69 2.33
N SER A 586 10.64 -0.12 1.27
CA SER A 586 11.18 1.24 1.31
C SER A 586 10.12 2.26 0.95
N THR A 587 9.64 2.97 1.98
CA THR A 587 8.37 3.70 1.91
C THR A 587 8.48 5.15 1.46
N ALA A 588 9.68 5.75 1.47
CA ALA A 588 9.91 7.12 1.06
C ALA A 588 11.31 7.29 0.47
N HIS A 589 11.47 8.31 -0.37
CA HIS A 589 12.79 8.71 -0.85
C HIS A 589 13.52 9.52 0.25
N TRP A 590 14.85 9.35 0.40
CA TRP A 590 15.66 10.04 1.42
C TRP A 590 15.46 11.56 1.42
N ALA A 591 15.30 12.14 0.22
CA ALA A 591 15.11 13.58 0.05
C ALA A 591 13.81 14.12 0.67
N LYS A 592 12.87 13.27 1.12
CA LYS A 592 11.73 13.73 1.93
C LYS A 592 12.13 14.15 3.35
N PHE A 593 13.27 13.66 3.83
CA PHE A 593 13.77 13.85 5.19
C PHE A 593 15.27 14.23 5.18
N PRO A 594 15.66 15.31 4.48
CA PRO A 594 17.07 15.59 4.23
C PRO A 594 17.86 15.94 5.50
N GLY A 595 17.25 16.61 6.48
CA GLY A 595 17.90 16.92 7.77
C GLY A 595 18.36 15.66 8.51
N PRO A 596 17.43 14.76 8.90
CA PRO A 596 17.78 13.50 9.55
C PRO A 596 18.78 12.66 8.77
N VAL A 597 18.66 12.61 7.44
CA VAL A 597 19.57 11.86 6.57
C VAL A 597 20.99 12.44 6.60
N LEU A 598 21.14 13.75 6.41
CA LEU A 598 22.45 14.41 6.40
C LEU A 598 23.16 14.29 7.75
N HIS A 599 22.44 14.55 8.84
CA HIS A 599 23.01 14.43 10.18
C HIS A 599 23.42 12.98 10.48
N SER A 600 22.63 11.99 10.04
CA SER A 600 22.97 10.58 10.22
C SER A 600 24.25 10.20 9.47
N ILE A 601 24.40 10.56 8.19
CA ILE A 601 25.63 10.23 7.43
C ILE A 601 26.88 10.95 7.99
N ARG A 602 26.70 12.07 8.72
CA ARG A 602 27.76 12.75 9.46
C ARG A 602 28.08 12.12 10.82
N GLY A 603 27.23 11.23 11.32
CA GLY A 603 27.34 10.66 12.67
C GLY A 603 26.85 11.60 13.78
N GLU A 604 25.96 12.53 13.45
CA GLU A 604 25.42 13.53 14.38
C GLU A 604 24.07 13.14 15.00
N GLY A 605 23.55 11.94 14.64
CA GLY A 605 22.21 11.45 14.99
C GLY A 605 21.15 11.84 13.94
N ALA A 606 19.94 11.29 14.06
CA ALA A 606 18.82 11.56 13.15
C ALA A 606 18.08 12.85 13.53
N ARG A 607 18.80 13.99 13.57
CA ARG A 607 18.23 15.25 14.06
C ARG A 607 17.18 15.82 13.11
N LEU A 608 16.08 16.27 13.68
CA LEU A 608 15.08 17.07 12.98
C LEU A 608 15.63 18.47 12.71
N SER A 609 15.31 19.03 11.55
CA SER A 609 15.60 20.44 11.24
C SER A 609 14.80 21.37 12.17
N GLU A 610 15.42 22.47 12.58
CA GLU A 610 14.67 23.53 13.29
C GLU A 610 13.71 24.24 12.33
N PRO A 611 12.55 24.73 12.81
CA PRO A 611 11.66 25.52 11.98
C PRO A 611 12.35 26.80 11.48
N ALA A 612 12.39 27.00 10.16
CA ALA A 612 12.89 28.24 9.61
C ALA A 612 11.94 29.42 9.91
N ALA A 613 12.50 30.62 10.02
CA ALA A 613 11.73 31.83 10.33
C ALA A 613 10.71 32.23 9.24
N THR A 614 10.92 31.78 7.99
CA THR A 614 10.03 32.05 6.85
C THR A 614 10.01 30.87 5.88
N ASP A 615 8.94 30.74 5.10
CA ASP A 615 8.83 29.71 4.06
C ASP A 615 9.98 29.80 3.03
N ALA A 616 10.39 31.02 2.67
CA ALA A 616 11.52 31.23 1.75
C ALA A 616 12.86 30.73 2.33
N ALA A 617 13.08 30.95 3.63
CA ALA A 617 14.26 30.43 4.33
C ALA A 617 14.23 28.90 4.43
N ALA A 618 13.08 28.29 4.71
CA ALA A 618 12.92 26.83 4.73
C ALA A 618 13.23 26.21 3.36
N ILE A 619 12.80 26.83 2.25
CA ILE A 619 13.13 26.35 0.89
C ILE A 619 14.63 26.38 0.65
N GLU A 620 15.31 27.46 1.03
CA GLU A 620 16.75 27.58 0.82
C GLU A 620 17.53 26.59 1.68
N GLU A 621 17.14 26.43 2.95
CA GLU A 621 17.71 25.43 3.85
C GLU A 621 17.60 24.00 3.28
N VAL A 622 16.42 23.61 2.79
CA VAL A 622 16.22 22.31 2.14
C VAL A 622 17.13 22.15 0.93
N ARG A 623 17.33 23.20 0.12
CA ARG A 623 18.26 23.15 -1.03
C ARG A 623 19.71 23.02 -0.59
N THR A 624 20.11 23.69 0.46
CA THR A 624 21.44 23.54 1.07
C THR A 624 21.64 22.10 1.53
N LEU A 625 20.66 21.51 2.25
CA LEU A 625 20.72 20.12 2.69
C LEU A 625 20.85 19.15 1.50
N TYR A 626 20.07 19.35 0.42
CA TYR A 626 20.20 18.54 -0.80
C TYR A 626 21.57 18.67 -1.46
N ALA A 627 22.15 19.88 -1.52
CA ALA A 627 23.47 20.09 -2.09
C ALA A 627 24.57 19.42 -1.25
N GLU A 628 24.46 19.48 0.08
CA GLU A 628 25.41 18.82 0.98
C GLU A 628 25.31 17.30 0.90
N ILE A 629 24.09 16.73 0.84
CA ILE A 629 23.88 15.30 0.67
C ILE A 629 24.40 14.82 -0.68
N THR A 630 24.06 15.49 -1.78
CA THR A 630 24.52 15.07 -3.12
C THR A 630 26.04 15.23 -3.29
N LYS A 631 26.67 16.16 -2.59
CA LYS A 631 28.14 16.25 -2.49
C LYS A 631 28.74 15.05 -1.74
N ALA A 632 28.13 14.62 -0.65
CA ALA A 632 28.57 13.44 0.12
C ALA A 632 28.24 12.12 -0.59
N ALA A 633 27.17 12.09 -1.37
CA ALA A 633 26.60 10.92 -2.04
C ALA A 633 26.41 11.17 -3.54
N PRO A 634 27.49 11.28 -4.35
CA PRO A 634 27.42 11.70 -5.75
C PRO A 634 26.66 10.72 -6.66
N LYS A 635 26.39 9.49 -6.20
CA LYS A 635 25.56 8.50 -6.90
C LYS A 635 24.06 8.71 -6.68
N GLN A 636 23.67 9.50 -5.68
CA GLN A 636 22.28 9.78 -5.34
C GLN A 636 21.79 11.01 -6.08
N GLN A 637 20.49 11.03 -6.38
CA GLN A 637 19.83 12.19 -6.98
C GLN A 637 18.61 12.56 -6.14
N VAL A 638 18.28 13.84 -6.10
CA VAL A 638 17.02 14.30 -5.51
C VAL A 638 15.88 13.85 -6.42
N HIS A 639 14.82 13.30 -5.81
CA HIS A 639 13.66 12.84 -6.56
C HIS A 639 13.06 13.99 -7.41
N PRO A 640 12.79 13.80 -8.73
CA PRO A 640 12.36 14.86 -9.62
C PRO A 640 11.12 15.64 -9.14
N ALA A 641 10.14 14.91 -8.59
CA ALA A 641 8.92 15.53 -8.06
C ALA A 641 9.17 16.46 -6.86
N LEU A 642 10.19 16.17 -6.02
CA LEU A 642 10.54 17.03 -4.89
C LEU A 642 11.24 18.30 -5.37
N SER A 643 12.17 18.18 -6.32
CA SER A 643 12.79 19.34 -6.98
C SER A 643 11.74 20.26 -7.61
N HIS A 644 10.79 19.67 -8.35
CA HIS A 644 9.69 20.42 -8.96
C HIS A 644 8.82 21.13 -7.91
N ALA A 645 8.45 20.45 -6.83
CA ALA A 645 7.68 21.04 -5.75
C ALA A 645 8.40 22.24 -5.11
N MET A 646 9.72 22.16 -4.91
CA MET A 646 10.51 23.28 -4.39
C MET A 646 10.52 24.47 -5.36
N ASP A 647 10.60 24.22 -6.67
CA ASP A 647 10.59 25.28 -7.69
C ASP A 647 9.22 25.96 -7.80
N VAL A 648 8.13 25.19 -7.64
CA VAL A 648 6.77 25.75 -7.61
C VAL A 648 6.56 26.55 -6.32
N ALA A 649 6.87 26.00 -5.15
CA ALA A 649 6.73 26.68 -3.86
C ALA A 649 7.49 28.02 -3.84
N LYS A 650 8.71 28.06 -4.39
CA LYS A 650 9.51 29.30 -4.52
C LYS A 650 8.86 30.33 -5.45
N ARG A 651 8.24 29.89 -6.54
CA ARG A 651 7.59 30.78 -7.53
C ARG A 651 6.24 31.30 -7.07
N THR A 652 5.44 30.47 -6.40
CA THR A 652 4.09 30.83 -5.96
C THR A 652 4.13 31.73 -4.72
N ALA A 653 5.16 31.60 -3.87
CA ALA A 653 5.36 32.37 -2.64
C ALA A 653 4.08 32.48 -1.78
N ARG A 654 3.23 31.46 -1.84
CA ARG A 654 1.98 31.43 -1.08
C ARG A 654 2.32 31.18 0.37
N HIS A 655 1.85 32.07 1.24
CA HIS A 655 1.90 31.82 2.67
C HIS A 655 1.11 30.55 2.99
N VAL A 656 1.67 29.76 3.91
CA VAL A 656 0.96 28.67 4.57
C VAL A 656 -0.40 29.17 5.05
N ARG A 657 -1.49 28.51 4.63
CA ARG A 657 -2.79 28.75 5.25
C ARG A 657 -2.74 28.18 6.65
N ALA A 658 -2.87 29.03 7.65
CA ALA A 658 -2.94 28.63 9.05
C ALA A 658 -4.38 28.77 9.54
N VAL A 659 -4.80 27.86 10.41
CA VAL A 659 -6.07 27.92 11.12
C VAL A 659 -5.84 27.57 12.59
N SER A 660 -6.57 28.21 13.49
CA SER A 660 -6.50 27.89 14.93
C SER A 660 -6.90 26.44 15.17
N ALA A 661 -6.43 25.87 16.28
CA ALA A 661 -6.84 24.55 16.75
C ALA A 661 -8.27 24.57 17.32
N ASP A 662 -9.23 24.97 16.49
CA ASP A 662 -10.65 25.09 16.80
C ASP A 662 -11.47 24.43 15.68
N VAL A 663 -12.33 23.49 16.06
CA VAL A 663 -13.17 22.72 15.14
C VAL A 663 -14.16 23.62 14.39
N ALA A 664 -14.72 24.64 15.05
CA ALA A 664 -15.66 25.58 14.43
C ALA A 664 -14.96 26.47 13.40
N ALA A 665 -13.74 26.95 13.69
CA ALA A 665 -12.95 27.72 12.73
C ALA A 665 -12.60 26.89 11.48
N ILE A 666 -12.26 25.61 11.67
CA ILE A 666 -11.99 24.68 10.56
C ILE A 666 -13.26 24.39 9.76
N GLN A 667 -14.42 24.27 10.41
CA GLN A 667 -15.71 24.11 9.75
C GLN A 667 -16.07 25.34 8.89
N GLU A 668 -15.81 26.55 9.39
CA GLU A 668 -16.03 27.78 8.63
C GLU A 668 -15.19 27.80 7.34
N GLU A 669 -13.89 27.50 7.45
CA GLU A 669 -12.99 27.39 6.29
C GLU A 669 -13.45 26.32 5.28
N LEU A 670 -13.94 25.18 5.77
CA LEU A 670 -14.52 24.12 4.95
C LEU A 670 -15.76 24.61 4.20
N VAL A 671 -16.68 25.31 4.86
CA VAL A 671 -17.90 25.84 4.23
C VAL A 671 -17.55 26.87 3.16
N VAL A 672 -16.60 27.76 3.44
CA VAL A 672 -16.10 28.74 2.47
C VAL A 672 -15.48 28.04 1.26
N PHE A 673 -14.67 27.01 1.49
CA PHE A 673 -14.03 26.26 0.41
C PHE A 673 -15.04 25.49 -0.44
N ALA A 674 -15.98 24.81 0.20
CA ALA A 674 -17.05 24.04 -0.44
C ALA A 674 -17.90 24.90 -1.38
N LYS A 675 -18.19 26.15 -0.98
CA LYS A 675 -19.02 27.11 -1.72
C LYS A 675 -18.24 27.88 -2.79
N SER A 676 -16.90 27.88 -2.75
CA SER A 676 -16.03 28.44 -3.81
C SER A 676 -15.87 27.49 -4.99
#